data_AF-A0A378LN72-F1
#
_entry.id   AF-A0A378LN72-F1
#
_cell.length_a   1.000
_cell.length_b   1.000
_cell.length_c   1.000
_cell.angle_alpha   90.00
_cell.angle_beta   90.00
_cell.angle_gamma   90.00
#
_symmetry.space_group_name_H-M   'P 1'
#
loop_
_entity.id
_entity.type
_entity.pdbx_description
1 polymer ?
#
loop_
_entity_poly.entity_id
_entity_poly.type
_entity_poly.pdbx_seq_one_letter_code
_entity_poly.pdbx_strand_id
1 'polypeptide(L)'
;MINGEGVFESDFEGPIVLHMIDQKGYGDVSLGMKVAKFLMKKYPDAPIFVLARQDSLVKIEQLDPGFFDQGKYPQLQVVNSSTENVREICDGAKLAVETAIFDDSFGKYHRKSNCPRIFIGEYGLYERKPYEEPIICLSGNVGKGKDYPGILIEPDLKEFSKLDRAAKQEARGEILRNLDSSVKQQVLHGSSENITSFMQKNNFAFSYFNFPISYKRAATVFAASNEVDKHANYFVSASAENNKDKIILDMLKETDFQNKLKELGYTKLVFYTGDSEEVQKEIVLDSSNPEGREFRVFQRSRFTLDTTKDLMCLSDICGVAGDQSLTEAYSLGAFPIPEEWHCQIRIIEQIAETYYTSVILNGVHNNTWGNRSSVNAWAFSGELLRENTVEVGRVLHKIQEESNLYNALDYRLNLEFDKPRQDKVDQYNKDFIETLERYQRDLPQEEAASFDIAIQIARYYAQHNPGEPLMLRQIIETMRDYVGQKITHIDAIREIQIQKHDCDHIGNEQSDRFIKGNMDGHVQNKPLLLSLQSLYNRYLIPERSNAFKDRFSEICHRGLSEEDINLAVRYLSDLDLRQLTKEIGFGRTQHRGVPLDGNYHMVENLYPCEEGLPLIENKNFTIILETDYSTDPSYKVVLSKSQIQEFAARQKDLEVQATYTS
;
A
#
# COMPACT_ATOMS: atom_id res chain seq x y z
N MET A 1 0.29 -1.50 8.83
CA MET A 1 -0.93 -2.29 8.57
C MET A 1 -2.01 -1.90 9.56
N ILE A 2 -3.02 -1.14 9.12
CA ILE A 2 -4.20 -0.80 9.92
C ILE A 2 -5.37 -1.58 9.31
N ASN A 3 -6.01 -2.44 10.10
CA ASN A 3 -7.34 -2.93 9.80
C ASN A 3 -8.30 -1.73 9.90
N GLY A 4 -8.63 -1.14 8.77
CA GLY A 4 -9.65 -0.10 8.65
C GLY A 4 -11.04 -0.72 8.78
N GLU A 5 -11.50 -0.96 10.01
CA GLU A 5 -12.91 -1.26 10.29
C GLU A 5 -13.72 0.04 10.21
N GLY A 6 -13.92 0.43 8.96
CA GLY A 6 -14.80 1.46 8.44
C GLY A 6 -14.88 1.25 6.93
N VAL A 7 -15.00 -0.01 6.50
CA VAL A 7 -15.09 -0.38 5.09
C VAL A 7 -16.44 0.13 4.60
N PHE A 8 -16.41 1.20 3.80
CA PHE A 8 -17.53 1.49 2.91
C PHE A 8 -17.58 0.39 1.87
N GLU A 9 -18.55 -0.51 2.02
CA GLU A 9 -18.98 -1.39 0.94
C GLU A 9 -19.26 -0.50 -0.28
N SER A 10 -18.52 -0.72 -1.36
CA SER A 10 -18.82 -0.08 -2.64
C SER A 10 -20.13 -0.65 -3.16
N ASP A 11 -20.95 0.18 -3.81
CA ASP A 11 -22.17 -0.25 -4.49
C ASP A 11 -21.87 -1.00 -5.81
N PHE A 12 -20.58 -1.21 -6.14
CA PHE A 12 -20.18 -1.96 -7.32
C PHE A 12 -20.55 -3.44 -7.19
N GLU A 13 -21.71 -3.79 -7.75
CA GLU A 13 -22.16 -5.16 -7.92
C GLU A 13 -22.06 -5.55 -9.39
N GLY A 14 -21.09 -6.42 -9.72
CA GLY A 14 -21.08 -7.07 -11.02
C GLY A 14 -19.71 -7.58 -11.48
N PRO A 15 -19.69 -8.33 -12.59
CA PRO A 15 -18.50 -9.01 -13.04
C PRO A 15 -17.45 -8.05 -13.60
N ILE A 16 -16.22 -8.24 -13.15
CA ILE A 16 -15.02 -7.59 -13.67
C ILE A 16 -14.34 -8.57 -14.61
N VAL A 17 -13.95 -8.12 -15.81
CA VAL A 17 -13.14 -8.92 -16.74
C VAL A 17 -11.72 -8.36 -16.75
N LEU A 18 -10.75 -9.20 -16.39
CA LEU A 18 -9.32 -8.87 -16.41
C LEU A 18 -8.64 -9.65 -17.55
N HIS A 19 -8.21 -8.93 -18.59
CA HIS A 19 -7.37 -9.46 -19.65
C HIS A 19 -5.91 -9.39 -19.23
N MET A 20 -5.34 -10.53 -18.84
CA MET A 20 -3.93 -10.66 -18.48
C MET A 20 -3.13 -11.06 -19.71
N ILE A 21 -2.45 -10.10 -20.32
CA ILE A 21 -1.57 -10.33 -21.49
C ILE A 21 -0.14 -10.58 -21.00
N ASP A 22 0.57 -11.51 -21.65
CA ASP A 22 1.94 -11.93 -21.32
C ASP A 22 2.75 -12.04 -22.61
N GLN A 23 3.87 -11.31 -22.72
CA GLN A 23 4.78 -11.39 -23.89
C GLN A 23 6.05 -12.22 -23.60
N LYS A 24 5.88 -13.28 -22.80
CA LYS A 24 6.82 -14.33 -22.39
C LYS A 24 7.69 -14.02 -21.16
N GLY A 25 7.49 -12.88 -20.50
CA GLY A 25 8.15 -12.52 -19.23
C GLY A 25 7.35 -12.88 -17.98
N TYR A 26 7.93 -12.70 -16.79
CA TYR A 26 7.18 -12.72 -15.52
C TYR A 26 6.62 -11.34 -15.14
N GLY A 27 7.09 -10.28 -15.79
CA GLY A 27 6.75 -8.90 -15.45
C GLY A 27 5.27 -8.57 -15.66
N ASP A 28 4.84 -8.72 -16.91
CA ASP A 28 3.44 -8.55 -17.34
C ASP A 28 2.44 -9.34 -16.47
N VAL A 29 2.80 -10.57 -16.14
CA VAL A 29 2.00 -11.47 -15.30
C VAL A 29 1.91 -10.95 -13.86
N SER A 30 3.02 -10.50 -13.30
CA SER A 30 3.06 -9.91 -11.96
C SER A 30 2.22 -8.64 -11.88
N LEU A 31 2.26 -7.76 -12.90
CA LEU A 31 1.40 -6.58 -13.00
C LEU A 31 -0.09 -6.98 -12.96
N GLY A 32 -0.49 -7.96 -13.78
CA GLY A 32 -1.85 -8.47 -13.78
C GLY A 32 -2.28 -8.98 -12.40
N MET A 33 -1.42 -9.76 -11.72
CA MET A 33 -1.71 -10.29 -10.38
C MET A 33 -1.90 -9.18 -9.35
N LYS A 34 -1.09 -8.12 -9.42
CA LYS A 34 -1.17 -6.95 -8.53
C LYS A 34 -2.47 -6.17 -8.73
N VAL A 35 -2.85 -5.95 -9.99
CA VAL A 35 -4.14 -5.32 -10.33
C VAL A 35 -5.32 -6.18 -9.86
N ALA A 36 -5.26 -7.51 -10.04
CA ALA A 36 -6.27 -8.42 -9.52
C ALA A 36 -6.39 -8.34 -7.99
N LYS A 37 -5.27 -8.37 -7.25
CA LYS A 37 -5.25 -8.22 -5.79
C LYS A 37 -5.84 -6.89 -5.33
N PHE A 38 -5.53 -5.80 -6.03
CA PHE A 38 -6.13 -4.50 -5.77
C PHE A 38 -7.65 -4.53 -5.95
N LEU A 39 -8.14 -5.06 -7.07
CA LEU A 39 -9.58 -5.15 -7.36
C LEU A 39 -10.32 -6.04 -6.37
N MET A 40 -9.75 -7.19 -5.98
CA MET A 40 -10.32 -8.06 -4.96
C MET A 40 -10.44 -7.36 -3.60
N LYS A 41 -9.50 -6.50 -3.25
CA LYS A 41 -9.54 -5.72 -2.01
C LYS A 41 -10.58 -4.60 -2.08
N LYS A 42 -10.68 -3.92 -3.23
CA LYS A 42 -11.60 -2.79 -3.42
C LYS A 42 -13.06 -3.24 -3.57
N TYR A 43 -13.28 -4.36 -4.26
CA TYR A 43 -14.58 -4.93 -4.57
C TYR A 43 -14.62 -6.41 -4.15
N PRO A 44 -14.73 -6.69 -2.83
CA PRO A 44 -14.63 -8.05 -2.31
C PRO A 44 -15.70 -9.01 -2.83
N ASP A 45 -16.90 -8.49 -3.14
CA ASP A 45 -18.05 -9.28 -3.59
C ASP A 45 -18.18 -9.38 -5.11
N ALA A 46 -17.34 -8.67 -5.87
CA ALA A 46 -17.40 -8.67 -7.32
C ALA A 46 -16.65 -9.87 -7.92
N PRO A 47 -17.29 -10.71 -8.76
CA PRO A 47 -16.58 -11.78 -9.45
C PRO A 47 -15.58 -11.20 -10.46
N ILE A 48 -14.35 -11.70 -10.44
CA ILE A 48 -13.27 -11.30 -11.34
C ILE A 48 -12.95 -12.46 -12.28
N PHE A 49 -13.35 -12.30 -13.54
CA PHE A 49 -13.07 -13.22 -14.63
C PHE A 49 -11.72 -12.91 -15.27
N VAL A 50 -10.77 -13.83 -15.11
CA VAL A 50 -9.42 -13.73 -15.64
C VAL A 50 -9.34 -14.40 -17.00
N LEU A 51 -9.04 -13.60 -18.03
CA LEU A 51 -8.73 -14.06 -19.38
C LEU A 51 -7.22 -14.03 -19.56
N ALA A 52 -6.58 -15.21 -19.54
CA ALA A 52 -5.14 -15.37 -19.68
C ALA A 52 -4.80 -16.59 -20.55
N ARG A 53 -3.58 -16.62 -21.12
CA ARG A 53 -3.06 -17.82 -21.79
C ARG A 53 -2.63 -18.86 -20.76
N GLN A 54 -2.65 -20.13 -21.14
CA GLN A 54 -2.24 -21.22 -20.23
C GLN A 54 -0.83 -21.02 -19.66
N ASP A 55 0.12 -20.59 -20.49
CA ASP A 55 1.50 -20.31 -20.06
C ASP A 55 1.56 -19.22 -18.99
N SER A 56 0.68 -18.22 -19.07
CA SER A 56 0.57 -17.14 -18.08
C SER A 56 0.03 -17.66 -16.76
N LEU A 57 -0.98 -18.53 -16.79
CA LEU A 57 -1.52 -19.17 -15.58
C LEU A 57 -0.46 -20.01 -14.85
N VAL A 58 0.39 -20.73 -15.60
CA VAL A 58 1.50 -21.49 -15.02
C VAL A 58 2.49 -20.57 -14.30
N LYS A 59 2.85 -19.43 -14.89
CA LYS A 59 3.74 -18.45 -14.25
C LYS A 59 3.13 -17.84 -13.00
N ILE A 60 1.82 -17.57 -13.01
CA ILE A 60 1.11 -17.05 -11.83
C ILE A 60 1.22 -18.04 -10.68
N GLU A 61 0.97 -19.32 -10.95
CA GLU A 61 1.05 -20.37 -9.92
C GLU A 61 2.49 -20.57 -9.40
N GLN A 62 3.50 -20.28 -10.22
CA GLN A 62 4.90 -20.27 -9.79
C GLN A 62 5.24 -19.05 -8.92
N LEU A 63 4.62 -17.90 -9.17
CA LEU A 63 4.84 -16.66 -8.42
C LEU A 63 4.06 -16.62 -7.09
N ASP A 64 2.82 -17.13 -7.08
CA ASP A 64 1.93 -17.16 -5.91
C ASP A 64 1.11 -18.46 -5.94
N PRO A 65 1.65 -19.56 -5.37
CA PRO A 65 0.92 -20.82 -5.31
C PRO A 65 -0.45 -20.67 -4.65
N GLY A 66 -1.48 -21.21 -5.29
CA GLY A 66 -2.88 -21.09 -4.89
C GLY A 66 -3.51 -19.73 -5.21
N PHE A 67 -2.94 -18.93 -6.12
CA PHE A 67 -3.54 -17.66 -6.54
C PHE A 67 -4.94 -17.84 -7.15
N PHE A 68 -5.20 -18.97 -7.80
CA PHE A 68 -6.51 -19.32 -8.35
C PHE A 68 -7.31 -20.28 -7.46
N ASP A 69 -6.86 -20.52 -6.23
CA ASP A 69 -7.58 -21.36 -5.27
C ASP A 69 -8.85 -20.62 -4.80
N GLN A 70 -10.02 -21.17 -5.10
CA GLN A 70 -11.31 -20.60 -4.67
C GLN A 70 -11.50 -20.61 -3.15
N GLY A 71 -10.73 -21.42 -2.41
CA GLY A 71 -10.67 -21.34 -0.95
C GLY A 71 -9.93 -20.11 -0.43
N LYS A 72 -8.94 -19.59 -1.20
CA LYS A 72 -8.16 -18.39 -0.88
C LYS A 72 -8.79 -17.12 -1.45
N TYR A 73 -9.26 -17.18 -2.70
CA TYR A 73 -9.85 -16.08 -3.45
C TYR A 73 -11.13 -16.53 -4.19
N PRO A 74 -12.28 -16.65 -3.50
CA PRO A 74 -13.52 -17.19 -4.08
C PRO A 74 -14.09 -16.37 -5.25
N GLN A 75 -13.77 -15.08 -5.31
CA GLN A 75 -14.20 -14.17 -6.35
C GLN A 75 -13.41 -14.31 -7.66
N LEU A 76 -12.22 -14.91 -7.64
CA LEU A 76 -11.34 -15.01 -8.79
C LEU A 76 -11.66 -16.27 -9.61
N GLN A 77 -11.96 -16.10 -10.91
CA GLN A 77 -12.35 -17.20 -11.79
C GLN A 77 -11.58 -17.13 -13.10
N VAL A 78 -10.86 -18.18 -13.45
CA VAL A 78 -10.17 -18.28 -14.75
C VAL A 78 -11.16 -18.70 -15.81
N VAL A 79 -11.25 -17.92 -16.90
CA VAL A 79 -12.13 -18.24 -18.02
C VAL A 79 -11.47 -19.26 -18.93
N ASN A 80 -12.08 -20.42 -19.06
CA ASN A 80 -11.68 -21.45 -20.01
C ASN A 80 -12.32 -21.18 -21.38
N SER A 81 -11.59 -20.46 -22.23
CA SER A 81 -12.01 -20.11 -23.59
C SER A 81 -12.37 -21.30 -24.50
N SER A 82 -12.02 -22.55 -24.13
CA SER A 82 -12.40 -23.75 -24.88
C SER A 82 -13.81 -24.26 -24.56
N THR A 83 -14.35 -23.92 -23.38
CA THR A 83 -15.64 -24.41 -22.89
C THR A 83 -16.64 -23.29 -22.61
N GLU A 84 -16.17 -22.06 -22.44
CA GLU A 84 -17.00 -20.92 -22.05
C GLU A 84 -17.12 -19.88 -23.17
N ASN A 85 -18.28 -19.23 -23.24
CA ASN A 85 -18.53 -18.19 -24.21
C ASN A 85 -17.92 -16.86 -23.74
N VAL A 86 -16.66 -16.63 -24.12
CA VAL A 86 -15.90 -15.42 -23.77
C VAL A 86 -16.66 -14.13 -24.10
N ARG A 87 -17.41 -14.10 -25.21
CA ARG A 87 -18.19 -12.91 -25.60
C ARG A 87 -19.32 -12.62 -24.63
N GLU A 88 -20.04 -13.64 -24.18
CA GLU A 88 -21.14 -13.47 -23.22
C GLU A 88 -20.63 -12.97 -21.87
N ILE A 89 -19.49 -13.50 -21.40
CA ILE A 89 -18.82 -13.01 -20.19
C ILE A 89 -18.41 -11.53 -20.36
N CYS A 90 -17.82 -11.18 -21.51
CA CYS A 90 -17.41 -9.81 -21.80
C CYS A 90 -18.59 -8.84 -21.95
N ASP A 91 -19.67 -9.26 -22.60
CA ASP A 91 -20.89 -8.46 -22.78
C ASP A 91 -21.62 -8.23 -21.45
N GLY A 92 -21.50 -9.16 -20.49
CA GLY A 92 -22.03 -9.03 -19.13
C GLY A 92 -21.18 -8.20 -18.17
N ALA A 93 -19.94 -7.85 -18.54
CA ALA A 93 -18.99 -7.14 -17.69
C ALA A 93 -19.50 -5.76 -17.24
N LYS A 94 -19.22 -5.39 -15.99
CA LYS A 94 -19.41 -4.03 -15.44
C LYS A 94 -18.12 -3.21 -15.45
N LEU A 95 -16.98 -3.86 -15.50
CA LEU A 95 -15.66 -3.26 -15.68
C LEU A 95 -14.79 -4.20 -16.52
N ALA A 96 -14.05 -3.65 -17.47
CA ALA A 96 -13.04 -4.38 -18.20
C ALA A 96 -11.66 -3.75 -17.99
N VAL A 97 -10.67 -4.55 -17.60
CA VAL A 97 -9.29 -4.12 -17.41
C VAL A 97 -8.39 -4.94 -18.32
N GLU A 98 -7.47 -4.28 -19.02
CA GLU A 98 -6.44 -4.93 -19.83
C GLU A 98 -5.08 -4.54 -19.26
N THR A 99 -4.26 -5.53 -18.92
CA THR A 99 -2.92 -5.33 -18.37
C THR A 99 -1.83 -5.75 -19.35
N ALA A 100 -0.69 -5.05 -19.27
CA ALA A 100 0.48 -5.18 -20.16
C ALA A 100 0.27 -4.68 -21.61
N ILE A 101 0.91 -5.29 -22.60
CA ILE A 101 1.10 -4.75 -23.95
C ILE A 101 -0.18 -4.86 -24.80
N PHE A 102 -0.52 -3.78 -25.53
CA PHE A 102 -1.73 -3.60 -26.36
C PHE A 102 -2.02 -4.82 -27.27
N ASP A 103 -3.04 -5.61 -26.91
CA ASP A 103 -3.56 -6.75 -27.69
C ASP A 103 -4.95 -6.45 -28.29
N ASP A 104 -5.44 -5.21 -28.08
CA ASP A 104 -6.77 -4.72 -28.49
C ASP A 104 -7.91 -5.65 -28.03
N SER A 105 -7.81 -6.21 -26.81
CA SER A 105 -8.85 -7.10 -26.28
C SER A 105 -10.16 -6.33 -26.11
N PHE A 106 -10.07 -5.02 -25.83
CA PHE A 106 -11.23 -4.14 -25.80
C PHE A 106 -11.92 -4.02 -27.17
N GLY A 107 -11.19 -3.78 -28.25
CA GLY A 107 -11.75 -3.73 -29.60
C GLY A 107 -12.30 -5.08 -30.07
N LYS A 108 -11.70 -6.19 -29.60
CA LYS A 108 -12.10 -7.55 -29.97
C LYS A 108 -13.34 -8.04 -29.22
N TYR A 109 -13.41 -7.84 -27.91
CA TYR A 109 -14.42 -8.45 -27.04
C TYR A 109 -15.41 -7.45 -26.44
N HIS A 110 -15.06 -6.17 -26.34
CA HIS A 110 -15.87 -5.14 -25.66
C HIS A 110 -16.41 -4.07 -26.61
N ARG A 111 -16.33 -4.27 -27.93
CA ARG A 111 -16.74 -3.28 -28.95
C ARG A 111 -18.19 -2.80 -28.82
N LYS A 112 -19.08 -3.66 -28.31
CA LYS A 112 -20.51 -3.36 -28.10
C LYS A 112 -20.87 -3.13 -26.63
N SER A 113 -19.89 -3.26 -25.72
CA SER A 113 -20.11 -3.10 -24.29
C SER A 113 -20.03 -1.63 -23.89
N ASN A 114 -20.94 -1.24 -23.00
CA ASN A 114 -20.97 0.10 -22.39
C ASN A 114 -20.18 0.15 -21.07
N CYS A 115 -19.53 -0.94 -20.66
CA CYS A 115 -18.74 -0.93 -19.44
C CYS A 115 -17.51 0.00 -19.58
N PRO A 116 -17.08 0.64 -18.47
CA PRO A 116 -15.80 1.30 -18.41
C PRO A 116 -14.65 0.34 -18.74
N ARG A 117 -13.69 0.85 -19.50
CA ARG A 117 -12.51 0.09 -19.99
C ARG A 117 -11.25 0.79 -19.52
N ILE A 118 -10.44 0.10 -18.71
CA ILE A 118 -9.21 0.64 -18.14
C ILE A 118 -8.00 -0.13 -18.69
N PHE A 119 -7.09 0.57 -19.35
CA PHE A 119 -5.83 0.01 -19.80
C PHE A 119 -4.70 0.35 -18.82
N ILE A 120 -3.96 -0.68 -18.40
CA ILE A 120 -2.80 -0.58 -17.50
C ILE A 120 -1.63 -1.39 -18.09
N GLY A 121 -0.87 -0.79 -19.00
CA GLY A 121 0.37 -1.38 -19.50
C GLY A 121 1.57 -1.13 -18.58
N GLU A 122 2.51 -2.07 -18.55
CA GLU A 122 3.91 -1.67 -18.74
C GLU A 122 4.03 -0.94 -20.10
N TYR A 123 5.08 -0.15 -20.28
CA TYR A 123 5.48 0.46 -21.56
C TYR A 123 4.56 1.52 -22.20
N GLY A 124 3.46 1.91 -21.56
CA GLY A 124 2.61 2.99 -22.05
C GLY A 124 1.82 2.62 -23.31
N LEU A 125 1.42 3.65 -24.06
CA LEU A 125 0.79 3.48 -25.36
C LEU A 125 1.86 3.39 -26.46
N TYR A 126 1.96 2.22 -27.10
CA TYR A 126 2.89 1.93 -28.21
C TYR A 126 2.59 2.71 -29.50
N GLU A 127 1.43 3.35 -29.63
CA GLU A 127 0.99 3.94 -30.91
C GLU A 127 1.13 5.45 -31.04
N ARG A 128 1.06 5.91 -32.31
CA ARG A 128 0.96 7.33 -32.69
C ARG A 128 -0.47 7.88 -32.65
N LYS A 129 -1.47 7.03 -32.38
CA LYS A 129 -2.71 7.44 -31.71
C LYS A 129 -2.57 7.27 -30.17
N PRO A 130 -3.44 7.89 -29.36
CA PRO A 130 -3.93 7.29 -28.12
C PRO A 130 -4.87 6.10 -28.39
N TYR A 131 -5.50 5.51 -27.38
CA TYR A 131 -6.79 4.83 -27.61
C TYR A 131 -7.84 5.81 -28.17
N GLU A 132 -8.86 5.32 -28.87
CA GLU A 132 -10.08 6.11 -29.07
C GLU A 132 -10.90 6.12 -27.77
N GLU A 133 -11.38 7.29 -27.35
CA GLU A 133 -12.32 7.41 -26.24
C GLU A 133 -13.48 6.42 -26.43
N PRO A 134 -13.98 5.76 -25.36
CA PRO A 134 -13.87 6.14 -23.95
C PRO A 134 -12.86 5.32 -23.11
N ILE A 135 -11.80 4.74 -23.71
CA ILE A 135 -10.86 3.91 -22.95
C ILE A 135 -9.97 4.77 -22.05
N ILE A 136 -9.92 4.43 -20.76
CA ILE A 136 -9.13 5.13 -19.76
C ILE A 136 -7.73 4.51 -19.71
N CYS A 137 -6.71 5.25 -20.12
CA CYS A 137 -5.32 4.79 -20.06
C CYS A 137 -4.62 5.30 -18.80
N LEU A 138 -4.28 4.39 -17.88
CA LEU A 138 -3.47 4.69 -16.69
C LEU A 138 -2.00 4.32 -16.87
N SER A 139 -1.63 3.76 -18.02
CA SER A 139 -0.27 3.30 -18.32
C SER A 139 0.68 4.46 -18.60
N GLY A 140 1.81 4.51 -17.89
CA GLY A 140 3.01 5.26 -18.30
C GLY A 140 2.82 6.77 -18.48
N ASN A 141 1.67 7.31 -18.05
CA ASN A 141 1.40 8.74 -18.05
C ASN A 141 2.04 9.28 -16.78
N VAL A 142 3.17 9.95 -16.88
CA VAL A 142 3.80 10.68 -15.79
C VAL A 142 3.67 12.16 -16.12
N GLY A 143 2.90 12.90 -15.33
CA GLY A 143 2.71 14.35 -15.50
C GLY A 143 2.04 14.83 -16.80
N LYS A 144 1.53 13.95 -17.68
CA LYS A 144 0.71 14.30 -18.85
C LYS A 144 -0.74 13.84 -18.69
N GLY A 145 -1.68 14.78 -18.92
CA GLY A 145 -3.08 14.66 -18.52
C GLY A 145 -3.23 15.12 -17.07
N LYS A 146 -4.19 15.99 -16.75
CA LYS A 146 -4.36 16.57 -15.40
C LYS A 146 -4.71 15.54 -14.32
N ASP A 147 -4.98 14.31 -14.75
CA ASP A 147 -6.11 13.56 -14.24
C ASP A 147 -5.67 12.29 -13.50
N TYR A 148 -4.88 11.43 -14.17
CA TYR A 148 -4.61 10.05 -13.71
C TYR A 148 -3.19 9.48 -14.00
N PRO A 149 -2.08 10.24 -13.87
CA PRO A 149 -0.73 9.69 -14.09
C PRO A 149 -0.31 8.67 -13.00
N GLY A 150 0.40 7.60 -13.37
CA GLY A 150 0.83 6.58 -12.40
C GLY A 150 1.98 5.69 -12.87
N ILE A 151 3.01 5.60 -12.03
CA ILE A 151 3.99 4.51 -11.98
C ILE A 151 3.50 3.53 -10.92
N LEU A 152 3.65 2.23 -11.15
CA LEU A 152 3.34 1.26 -10.12
C LEU A 152 4.33 1.47 -8.96
N ILE A 153 3.83 1.86 -7.79
CA ILE A 153 4.63 2.05 -6.58
C ILE A 153 4.14 1.02 -5.56
N GLU A 154 4.97 0.02 -5.31
CA GLU A 154 4.63 -1.07 -4.41
C GLU A 154 4.73 -0.61 -2.95
N PRO A 155 3.63 -0.63 -2.18
CA PRO A 155 3.66 -0.15 -0.80
C PRO A 155 4.65 -0.91 0.07
N ASP A 156 4.77 -2.24 -0.07
CA ASP A 156 5.71 -3.06 0.70
C ASP A 156 7.18 -2.73 0.38
N LEU A 157 7.49 -2.45 -0.89
CA LEU A 157 8.83 -2.02 -1.30
C LEU A 157 9.13 -0.59 -0.87
N LYS A 158 8.12 0.28 -0.90
CA LYS A 158 8.22 1.68 -0.45
C LYS A 158 8.52 1.77 1.04
N GLU A 159 8.04 0.84 1.85
CA GLU A 159 8.42 0.80 3.27
C GLU A 159 9.94 0.59 3.46
N PHE A 160 10.59 -0.18 2.59
CA PHE A 160 12.05 -0.30 2.61
C PHE A 160 12.75 1.04 2.30
N SER A 161 12.21 1.84 1.36
CA SER A 161 12.81 3.12 1.01
C SER A 161 12.75 4.14 2.16
N LYS A 162 11.70 4.06 2.99
CA LYS A 162 11.47 4.93 4.16
C LYS A 162 12.32 4.58 5.38
N LEU A 163 12.95 3.40 5.40
CA LEU A 163 13.86 3.02 6.48
C LEU A 163 14.94 4.09 6.67
N ASP A 164 15.20 4.46 7.93
CA ASP A 164 16.33 5.32 8.26
C ASP A 164 17.66 4.65 7.87
N ARG A 165 18.75 5.42 7.90
CA ARG A 165 20.06 4.92 7.47
C ARG A 165 20.52 3.70 8.28
N ALA A 166 20.23 3.62 9.57
CA ALA A 166 20.67 2.51 10.41
C ALA A 166 19.86 1.24 10.14
N ALA A 167 18.53 1.35 10.12
CA ALA A 167 17.62 0.25 9.82
C ALA A 167 17.81 -0.28 8.38
N LYS A 168 18.04 0.61 7.40
CA LYS A 168 18.34 0.22 6.02
C LYS A 168 19.66 -0.54 5.93
N GLN A 169 20.69 -0.13 6.68
CA GLN A 169 21.96 -0.86 6.75
C GLN A 169 21.79 -2.22 7.41
N GLU A 170 21.02 -2.33 8.49
CA GLU A 170 20.71 -3.61 9.13
C GLU A 170 20.00 -4.57 8.16
N ALA A 171 18.96 -4.08 7.46
CA ALA A 171 18.23 -4.86 6.47
C ALA A 171 19.13 -5.32 5.31
N ARG A 172 20.02 -4.45 4.80
CA ARG A 172 21.04 -4.82 3.81
C ARG A 172 22.00 -5.88 4.35
N GLY A 173 22.36 -5.81 5.63
CA GLY A 173 23.16 -6.81 6.31
C GLY A 173 22.48 -8.18 6.37
N GLU A 174 21.18 -8.21 6.68
CA GLU A 174 20.37 -9.44 6.66
C GLU A 174 20.28 -10.05 5.26
N ILE A 175 20.08 -9.23 4.22
CA ILE A 175 20.11 -9.70 2.84
C ILE A 175 21.44 -10.40 2.54
N LEU A 176 22.58 -9.76 2.85
CA LEU A 176 23.90 -10.37 2.65
C LEU A 176 24.10 -11.65 3.48
N ARG A 177 23.47 -11.79 4.64
CA ARG A 177 23.51 -13.04 5.44
C ARG A 177 22.78 -14.18 4.74
N ASN A 178 21.66 -13.86 4.10
CA ASN A 178 20.72 -14.83 3.55
C ASN A 178 20.90 -15.11 2.05
N LEU A 179 21.81 -14.39 1.38
CA LEU A 179 22.23 -14.74 0.02
C LEU A 179 22.65 -16.21 -0.07
N ASP A 180 22.34 -16.83 -1.22
CA ASP A 180 22.77 -18.19 -1.56
C ASP A 180 24.26 -18.37 -1.27
N SER A 181 24.63 -19.53 -0.72
CA SER A 181 25.98 -19.75 -0.17
C SER A 181 27.08 -19.47 -1.19
N SER A 182 26.89 -19.82 -2.47
CA SER A 182 27.89 -19.53 -3.52
C SER A 182 28.02 -18.03 -3.81
N VAL A 183 26.90 -17.30 -3.90
CA VAL A 183 26.90 -15.86 -4.19
C VAL A 183 27.47 -15.09 -2.99
N LYS A 184 27.08 -15.49 -1.78
CA LYS A 184 27.61 -14.94 -0.53
C LYS A 184 29.13 -15.12 -0.44
N GLN A 185 29.65 -16.29 -0.79
CA GLN A 185 31.09 -16.54 -0.79
C GLN A 185 31.84 -15.67 -1.82
N GLN A 186 31.30 -15.50 -3.03
CA GLN A 186 31.88 -14.60 -4.05
C GLN A 186 31.89 -13.14 -3.58
N VAL A 187 30.76 -12.66 -3.06
CA VAL A 187 30.60 -11.25 -2.64
C VAL A 187 31.49 -10.94 -1.45
N LEU A 188 31.49 -11.81 -0.43
CA LEU A 188 32.30 -11.63 0.78
C LEU A 188 33.77 -12.01 0.57
N HIS A 189 34.11 -12.66 -0.53
CA HIS A 189 35.46 -13.14 -0.87
C HIS A 189 36.11 -13.94 0.27
N GLY A 190 35.33 -14.83 0.91
CA GLY A 190 35.78 -15.64 2.05
C GLY A 190 36.21 -14.85 3.30
N SER A 191 35.97 -13.53 3.33
CA SER A 191 36.43 -12.67 4.41
C SER A 191 35.69 -13.01 5.71
N SER A 192 36.45 -13.26 6.78
CA SER A 192 35.91 -13.42 8.14
C SER A 192 35.57 -12.08 8.81
N GLU A 193 35.31 -11.03 8.03
CA GLU A 193 34.87 -9.74 8.53
C GLU A 193 33.39 -9.78 8.93
N ASN A 194 33.05 -9.03 9.99
CA ASN A 194 31.67 -8.73 10.31
C ASN A 194 31.02 -8.03 9.09
N ILE A 195 29.83 -8.48 8.68
CA ILE A 195 29.05 -7.91 7.57
C ILE A 195 28.91 -6.38 7.67
N THR A 196 28.82 -5.84 8.88
CA THR A 196 28.81 -4.38 9.09
C THR A 196 30.10 -3.70 8.58
N SER A 197 31.28 -4.28 8.86
CA SER A 197 32.56 -3.80 8.33
C SER A 197 32.63 -3.94 6.82
N PHE A 198 32.12 -5.05 6.30
CA PHE A 198 32.09 -5.30 4.86
C PHE A 198 31.28 -4.22 4.12
N MET A 199 30.07 -3.91 4.57
CA MET A 199 29.22 -2.88 3.95
C MET A 199 29.81 -1.47 4.05
N GLN A 200 30.63 -1.18 5.07
CA GLN A 200 31.32 0.11 5.15
C GLN A 200 32.39 0.30 4.06
N LYS A 201 32.88 -0.79 3.47
CA LYS A 201 33.89 -0.77 2.40
C LYS A 201 33.31 -1.05 1.01
N ASN A 202 32.03 -1.39 0.91
CA ASN A 202 31.43 -1.94 -0.30
C ASN A 202 30.08 -1.29 -0.60
N ASN A 203 29.89 -0.84 -1.84
CA ASN A 203 28.59 -0.48 -2.36
C ASN A 203 28.16 -1.46 -3.46
N PHE A 204 26.87 -1.46 -3.77
CA PHE A 204 26.25 -2.42 -4.68
C PHE A 204 25.40 -1.71 -5.74
N ALA A 205 25.38 -2.29 -6.94
CA ALA A 205 24.40 -1.95 -7.96
C ALA A 205 23.96 -3.22 -8.67
N PHE A 206 22.65 -3.30 -8.92
CA PHE A 206 22.04 -4.33 -9.73
C PHE A 206 21.80 -3.81 -11.16
N SER A 207 21.96 -4.67 -12.16
CA SER A 207 21.62 -4.33 -13.54
C SER A 207 20.95 -5.46 -14.30
N TYR A 208 19.82 -5.12 -14.92
CA TYR A 208 19.03 -5.96 -15.82
C TYR A 208 18.64 -5.11 -17.03
N PHE A 209 19.14 -5.45 -18.22
CA PHE A 209 18.80 -4.79 -19.48
C PHE A 209 18.61 -5.81 -20.58
N ASN A 210 17.87 -5.47 -21.64
CA ASN A 210 17.84 -6.23 -22.89
C ASN A 210 19.09 -6.00 -23.76
N PHE A 211 19.66 -4.79 -23.80
CA PHE A 211 20.79 -4.41 -24.64
C PHE A 211 22.14 -4.40 -23.90
N PRO A 212 23.22 -4.97 -24.49
CA PRO A 212 24.54 -4.98 -23.88
C PRO A 212 25.10 -3.58 -23.52
N ILE A 213 24.94 -2.58 -24.39
CA ILE A 213 25.48 -1.23 -24.17
C ILE A 213 24.92 -0.56 -22.90
N SER A 214 23.68 -0.86 -22.54
CA SER A 214 23.04 -0.33 -21.34
C SER A 214 23.74 -0.79 -20.06
N TYR A 215 24.29 -2.01 -20.05
CA TYR A 215 25.10 -2.51 -18.92
C TYR A 215 26.40 -1.73 -18.76
N LYS A 216 27.07 -1.37 -19.86
CA LYS A 216 28.30 -0.55 -19.80
C LYS A 216 27.99 0.86 -19.29
N ARG A 217 26.88 1.45 -19.74
CA ARG A 217 26.41 2.75 -19.24
C ARG A 217 26.14 2.70 -17.74
N ALA A 218 25.30 1.77 -17.27
CA ALA A 218 24.96 1.67 -15.85
C ALA A 218 26.19 1.37 -14.99
N ALA A 219 27.12 0.50 -15.45
CA ALA A 219 28.39 0.26 -14.77
C ALA A 219 29.22 1.53 -14.63
N THR A 220 29.28 2.35 -15.67
CA THR A 220 30.03 3.63 -15.67
C THR A 220 29.41 4.64 -14.70
N VAL A 221 28.07 4.81 -14.76
CA VAL A 221 27.34 5.68 -13.83
C VAL A 221 27.55 5.21 -12.40
N PHE A 222 27.43 3.90 -12.15
CA PHE A 222 27.64 3.32 -10.83
C PHE A 222 29.06 3.54 -10.32
N ALA A 223 30.09 3.25 -11.13
CA ALA A 223 31.48 3.46 -10.77
C ALA A 223 31.76 4.90 -10.32
N ALA A 224 31.22 5.88 -11.05
CA ALA A 224 31.41 7.29 -10.75
C ALA A 224 30.56 7.76 -9.55
N SER A 225 29.37 7.20 -9.37
CA SER A 225 28.50 7.48 -8.22
C SER A 225 29.03 6.91 -6.90
N ASN A 226 29.88 5.88 -7.00
CA ASN A 226 30.42 5.18 -5.86
C ASN A 226 31.42 6.04 -5.06
N GLU A 227 31.40 5.90 -3.74
CA GLU A 227 32.32 6.63 -2.84
C GLU A 227 33.77 6.27 -3.13
N VAL A 228 34.66 7.27 -3.10
CA VAL A 228 36.05 7.19 -3.59
C VAL A 228 36.87 6.09 -2.91
N ASP A 229 36.56 5.76 -1.65
CA ASP A 229 37.31 4.77 -0.86
C ASP A 229 36.61 3.40 -0.78
N LYS A 230 35.51 3.18 -1.51
CA LYS A 230 34.74 1.94 -1.47
C LYS A 230 34.94 1.09 -2.72
N HIS A 231 34.94 -0.23 -2.55
CA HIS A 231 34.80 -1.17 -3.64
C HIS A 231 33.39 -1.09 -4.25
N ALA A 232 33.29 -1.31 -5.55
CA ALA A 232 32.03 -1.37 -6.28
C ALA A 232 31.70 -2.82 -6.63
N ASN A 233 30.51 -3.28 -6.23
CA ASN A 233 29.99 -4.60 -6.55
C ASN A 233 28.84 -4.47 -7.55
N TYR A 234 29.09 -4.86 -8.80
CA TYR A 234 28.16 -4.69 -9.91
C TYR A 234 27.59 -6.03 -10.38
N PHE A 235 26.30 -6.24 -10.12
CA PHE A 235 25.59 -7.48 -10.47
C PHE A 235 24.96 -7.38 -11.86
N VAL A 236 25.35 -8.28 -12.75
CA VAL A 236 24.92 -8.32 -14.16
C VAL A 236 23.95 -9.47 -14.36
N SER A 237 22.65 -9.18 -14.40
CA SER A 237 21.56 -10.16 -14.55
C SER A 237 21.26 -10.54 -16.02
N ALA A 238 22.27 -10.49 -16.90
CA ALA A 238 22.11 -10.79 -18.32
C ALA A 238 21.91 -12.29 -18.57
N SER A 239 21.06 -12.66 -19.54
CA SER A 239 20.92 -14.06 -19.99
C SER A 239 22.10 -14.48 -20.86
N ALA A 240 22.39 -15.78 -20.89
CA ALA A 240 23.37 -16.38 -21.80
C ALA A 240 22.83 -16.51 -23.24
N GLU A 241 21.56 -16.19 -23.48
CA GLU A 241 20.96 -16.25 -24.81
C GLU A 241 21.70 -15.30 -25.76
N ASN A 242 21.96 -15.77 -26.98
CA ASN A 242 22.68 -15.03 -28.02
C ASN A 242 24.07 -14.52 -27.58
N ASN A 243 24.72 -15.18 -26.60
CA ASN A 243 26.01 -14.76 -26.03
C ASN A 243 26.01 -13.33 -25.45
N LYS A 244 24.83 -12.83 -25.05
CA LYS A 244 24.67 -11.46 -24.55
C LYS A 244 25.56 -11.17 -23.34
N ASP A 245 25.63 -12.11 -22.40
CA ASP A 245 26.53 -12.08 -21.26
C ASP A 245 28.02 -11.89 -21.65
N LYS A 246 28.51 -12.66 -22.63
CA LYS A 246 29.89 -12.54 -23.13
C LYS A 246 30.14 -11.17 -23.76
N ILE A 247 29.19 -10.70 -24.57
CA ILE A 247 29.27 -9.37 -25.19
C ILE A 247 29.39 -8.29 -24.09
N ILE A 248 28.57 -8.36 -23.05
CA ILE A 248 28.63 -7.42 -21.92
C ILE A 248 29.99 -7.46 -21.23
N LEU A 249 30.49 -8.67 -20.91
CA LEU A 249 31.79 -8.82 -20.27
C LEU A 249 32.92 -8.27 -21.13
N ASP A 250 32.86 -8.44 -22.45
CA ASP A 250 33.86 -7.91 -23.37
C ASP A 250 33.78 -6.37 -23.48
N MET A 251 32.57 -5.81 -23.48
CA MET A 251 32.37 -4.35 -23.42
C MET A 251 32.91 -3.73 -22.13
N LEU A 252 32.76 -4.41 -21.00
CA LEU A 252 33.36 -3.99 -19.71
C LEU A 252 34.88 -4.17 -19.68
N LYS A 253 35.50 -4.75 -20.72
CA LYS A 253 36.96 -4.79 -20.89
C LYS A 253 37.44 -3.77 -21.93
N GLU A 254 36.57 -2.95 -22.51
CA GLU A 254 37.00 -1.95 -23.48
C GLU A 254 37.87 -0.86 -22.83
N THR A 255 38.84 -0.35 -23.60
CA THR A 255 39.88 0.57 -23.10
C THR A 255 39.30 1.88 -22.57
N ASP A 256 38.23 2.40 -23.15
CA ASP A 256 37.55 3.61 -22.69
C ASP A 256 36.95 3.46 -21.28
N PHE A 257 36.33 2.31 -20.98
CA PHE A 257 35.82 2.00 -19.65
C PHE A 257 36.96 1.76 -18.66
N GLN A 258 37.99 1.01 -19.03
CA GLN A 258 39.16 0.78 -18.17
C GLN A 258 39.87 2.10 -17.82
N ASN A 259 40.08 2.97 -18.80
CA ASN A 259 40.68 4.29 -18.59
C ASN A 259 39.83 5.13 -17.65
N LYS A 260 38.50 5.12 -17.84
CA LYS A 260 37.60 5.85 -16.95
C LYS A 260 37.61 5.31 -15.52
N LEU A 261 37.60 3.98 -15.33
CA LEU A 261 37.73 3.39 -14.00
C LEU A 261 39.04 3.82 -13.32
N LYS A 262 40.15 3.83 -14.05
CA LYS A 262 41.43 4.32 -13.54
C LYS A 262 41.38 5.79 -13.12
N GLU A 263 40.80 6.65 -13.96
CA GLU A 263 40.59 8.07 -13.65
C GLU A 263 39.73 8.27 -12.39
N LEU A 264 38.75 7.40 -12.17
CA LEU A 264 37.90 7.39 -10.98
C LEU A 264 38.61 6.79 -9.74
N GLY A 265 39.87 6.36 -9.86
CA GLY A 265 40.68 5.86 -8.75
C GLY A 265 40.55 4.35 -8.50
N TYR A 266 39.92 3.60 -9.39
CA TYR A 266 39.94 2.13 -9.32
C TYR A 266 41.27 1.58 -9.81
N THR A 267 41.82 0.61 -9.09
CA THR A 267 43.11 0.00 -9.41
C THR A 267 42.96 -1.38 -10.02
N LYS A 268 41.82 -2.04 -9.82
CA LYS A 268 41.53 -3.40 -10.30
C LYS A 268 40.10 -3.52 -10.82
N LEU A 269 39.94 -4.24 -11.93
CA LEU A 269 38.65 -4.72 -12.44
C LEU A 269 38.62 -6.25 -12.34
N VAL A 270 37.65 -6.78 -11.60
CA VAL A 270 37.57 -8.19 -11.20
C VAL A 270 36.28 -8.80 -11.73
N PHE A 271 36.36 -9.97 -12.34
CA PHE A 271 35.20 -10.68 -12.89
C PHE A 271 34.96 -12.01 -12.19
N TYR A 272 33.74 -12.18 -11.71
CA TYR A 272 33.17 -13.41 -11.20
C TYR A 272 32.11 -13.89 -12.21
N THR A 273 32.41 -15.01 -12.90
CA THR A 273 31.55 -15.54 -13.97
C THR A 273 31.14 -16.98 -13.70
N GLY A 274 29.88 -17.31 -14.00
CA GLY A 274 29.32 -18.64 -13.77
C GLY A 274 29.20 -18.98 -12.28
N ASP A 275 29.30 -20.27 -11.97
CA ASP A 275 29.10 -20.80 -10.61
C ASP A 275 30.38 -20.85 -9.77
N SER A 276 31.49 -20.31 -10.27
CA SER A 276 32.77 -20.36 -9.57
C SER A 276 32.84 -19.35 -8.44
N GLU A 277 33.16 -19.81 -7.23
CA GLU A 277 33.44 -18.95 -6.07
C GLU A 277 34.76 -18.17 -6.22
N GLU A 278 35.61 -18.57 -7.18
CA GLU A 278 36.90 -17.96 -7.44
C GLU A 278 36.85 -16.90 -8.55
N VAL A 279 37.75 -15.93 -8.45
CA VAL A 279 37.96 -14.90 -9.47
C VAL A 279 38.36 -15.55 -10.78
N GLN A 280 37.63 -15.24 -11.84
CA GLN A 280 37.88 -15.81 -13.17
C GLN A 280 38.82 -14.94 -14.00
N LYS A 281 38.78 -13.62 -13.80
CA LYS A 281 39.68 -12.70 -14.48
C LYS A 281 39.90 -11.44 -13.65
N GLU A 282 41.16 -11.03 -13.60
CA GLU A 282 41.58 -9.74 -13.05
C GLU A 282 42.27 -8.90 -14.12
N ILE A 283 41.98 -7.61 -14.11
CA ILE A 283 42.65 -6.61 -14.93
C ILE A 283 43.19 -5.53 -14.00
N VAL A 284 44.52 -5.42 -13.93
CA VAL A 284 45.19 -4.36 -13.18
C VAL A 284 45.13 -3.08 -13.99
N LEU A 285 44.43 -2.07 -13.47
CA LEU A 285 44.29 -0.75 -14.06
C LEU A 285 45.43 0.19 -13.64
N ASP A 286 45.90 0.02 -12.40
CA ASP A 286 47.02 0.75 -11.83
C ASP A 286 48.03 -0.19 -11.16
N SER A 287 49.15 -0.39 -11.84
CA SER A 287 50.25 -1.22 -11.36
C SER A 287 50.99 -0.63 -10.16
N SER A 288 50.80 0.66 -9.85
CA SER A 288 51.43 1.29 -8.68
C SER A 288 50.72 0.95 -7.37
N ASN A 289 49.45 0.54 -7.41
CA ASN A 289 48.68 0.09 -6.26
C ASN A 289 47.73 -1.09 -6.64
N PRO A 290 48.28 -2.27 -6.96
CA PRO A 290 47.49 -3.38 -7.51
C PRO A 290 46.42 -3.92 -6.55
N GLU A 291 46.57 -3.71 -5.24
CA GLU A 291 45.62 -4.16 -4.19
C GLU A 291 44.70 -3.04 -3.67
N GLY A 292 44.58 -1.95 -4.43
CA GLY A 292 43.71 -0.82 -4.09
C GLY A 292 42.21 -1.06 -4.32
N ARG A 293 41.51 0.00 -4.69
CA ARG A 293 40.05 0.02 -4.90
C ARG A 293 39.66 -0.87 -6.09
N GLU A 294 38.67 -1.74 -5.89
CA GLU A 294 38.25 -2.72 -6.88
C GLU A 294 36.86 -2.41 -7.45
N PHE A 295 36.71 -2.60 -8.76
CA PHE A 295 35.40 -2.71 -9.42
C PHE A 295 35.15 -4.18 -9.73
N ARG A 296 34.18 -4.78 -9.06
CA ARG A 296 33.86 -6.21 -9.12
C ARG A 296 32.59 -6.42 -9.93
N VAL A 297 32.64 -7.32 -10.91
CA VAL A 297 31.53 -7.65 -11.80
C VAL A 297 31.10 -9.09 -11.52
N PHE A 298 29.83 -9.27 -11.18
CA PHE A 298 29.23 -10.57 -10.85
C PHE A 298 28.20 -10.94 -11.91
N GLN A 299 28.43 -12.00 -12.68
CA GLN A 299 27.54 -12.45 -13.75
C GLN A 299 26.40 -13.36 -13.22
N ARG A 300 25.20 -13.18 -13.79
CA ARG A 300 23.87 -13.69 -13.37
C ARG A 300 23.76 -14.99 -12.56
N SER A 301 24.53 -16.04 -12.85
CA SER A 301 24.02 -17.42 -13.05
C SER A 301 22.85 -17.88 -12.18
N ARG A 302 22.86 -17.60 -10.88
CA ARG A 302 21.88 -18.05 -9.88
C ARG A 302 20.79 -17.02 -9.49
N PHE A 303 20.70 -15.83 -10.10
CA PHE A 303 19.72 -14.81 -9.69
C PHE A 303 18.28 -15.22 -10.04
N THR A 304 17.62 -15.81 -9.05
CA THR A 304 16.17 -16.03 -9.02
C THR A 304 15.43 -14.67 -8.96
N LEU A 305 14.10 -14.72 -9.04
CA LEU A 305 13.30 -13.51 -8.85
C LEU A 305 13.51 -12.92 -7.44
N ASP A 306 13.50 -13.77 -6.40
CA ASP A 306 13.70 -13.35 -5.01
C ASP A 306 15.08 -12.73 -4.82
N THR A 307 16.12 -13.39 -5.34
CA THR A 307 17.49 -12.85 -5.31
C THR A 307 17.60 -11.52 -6.04
N THR A 308 16.87 -11.33 -7.14
CA THR A 308 16.89 -10.06 -7.90
C THR A 308 16.38 -8.90 -7.04
N LYS A 309 15.24 -9.09 -6.36
CA LYS A 309 14.66 -8.10 -5.46
C LYS A 309 15.61 -7.76 -4.32
N ASP A 310 16.21 -8.78 -3.70
CA ASP A 310 17.21 -8.62 -2.65
C ASP A 310 18.42 -7.80 -3.11
N LEU A 311 18.95 -8.08 -4.31
CA LEU A 311 20.06 -7.33 -4.88
C LEU A 311 19.69 -5.87 -5.22
N MET A 312 18.45 -5.61 -5.61
CA MET A 312 17.95 -4.24 -5.79
C MET A 312 17.86 -3.49 -4.45
N CYS A 313 17.43 -4.14 -3.36
CA CYS A 313 17.41 -3.55 -2.02
C CYS A 313 18.82 -3.17 -1.50
N LEU A 314 19.85 -3.92 -1.92
CA LEU A 314 21.25 -3.57 -1.63
C LEU A 314 21.72 -2.31 -2.37
N SER A 315 21.06 -1.94 -3.46
CA SER A 315 21.52 -0.95 -4.43
C SER A 315 20.87 0.41 -4.21
N ASP A 316 21.66 1.49 -4.30
CA ASP A 316 21.13 2.86 -4.35
C ASP A 316 20.91 3.34 -5.80
N ILE A 317 21.53 2.64 -6.77
CA ILE A 317 21.38 2.86 -8.22
C ILE A 317 21.18 1.50 -8.89
N CYS A 318 20.18 1.41 -9.76
CA CYS A 318 19.84 0.18 -10.47
C CYS A 318 19.79 0.42 -11.98
N GLY A 319 20.44 -0.44 -12.76
CA GLY A 319 20.20 -0.51 -14.21
C GLY A 319 18.99 -1.38 -14.49
N VAL A 320 17.94 -0.85 -15.12
CA VAL A 320 16.67 -1.58 -15.23
C VAL A 320 16.07 -1.50 -16.64
N ALA A 321 15.56 -2.64 -17.08
CA ALA A 321 14.70 -2.79 -18.24
C ALA A 321 13.37 -3.38 -17.79
N GLY A 322 12.32 -2.94 -18.46
CA GLY A 322 10.95 -3.26 -18.08
C GLY A 322 10.42 -2.20 -17.13
N ASP A 323 9.17 -1.83 -17.30
CA ASP A 323 8.53 -0.85 -16.43
C ASP A 323 8.15 -1.46 -15.07
N GLN A 324 8.17 -2.80 -14.91
CA GLN A 324 8.18 -3.45 -13.59
C GLN A 324 9.48 -3.23 -12.81
N SER A 325 10.66 -3.47 -13.37
CA SER A 325 11.88 -3.24 -12.57
C SER A 325 12.28 -1.76 -12.50
N LEU A 326 11.75 -0.92 -13.40
CA LEU A 326 11.68 0.53 -13.19
C LEU A 326 10.82 0.90 -11.97
N THR A 327 9.60 0.35 -11.92
CA THR A 327 8.65 0.41 -10.80
C THR A 327 9.27 -0.04 -9.47
N GLU A 328 9.95 -1.18 -9.46
CA GLU A 328 10.59 -1.74 -8.27
C GLU A 328 11.75 -0.86 -7.81
N ALA A 329 12.58 -0.36 -8.74
CA ALA A 329 13.66 0.57 -8.40
C ALA A 329 13.12 1.85 -7.75
N TYR A 330 12.11 2.48 -8.36
CA TYR A 330 11.45 3.64 -7.77
C TYR A 330 10.82 3.32 -6.42
N SER A 331 10.13 2.18 -6.29
CA SER A 331 9.51 1.78 -5.02
C SER A 331 10.54 1.57 -3.92
N LEU A 332 11.71 1.00 -4.23
CA LEU A 332 12.81 0.83 -3.29
C LEU A 332 13.58 2.13 -2.98
N GLY A 333 13.29 3.22 -3.70
CA GLY A 333 14.04 4.48 -3.59
C GLY A 333 15.45 4.38 -4.16
N ALA A 334 15.68 3.44 -5.08
CA ALA A 334 16.92 3.33 -5.85
C ALA A 334 16.78 4.13 -7.15
N PHE A 335 17.80 4.91 -7.52
CA PHE A 335 17.75 5.67 -8.76
C PHE A 335 17.88 4.73 -9.98
N PRO A 336 16.86 4.66 -10.86
CA PRO A 336 16.95 3.80 -12.02
C PRO A 336 17.75 4.46 -13.15
N ILE A 337 18.62 3.68 -13.79
CA ILE A 337 19.18 3.93 -15.10
C ILE A 337 18.40 3.06 -16.08
N PRO A 338 17.35 3.58 -16.73
CA PRO A 338 16.49 2.71 -17.53
C PRO A 338 17.13 2.28 -18.87
N GLU A 339 16.47 1.36 -19.56
CA GLU A 339 16.85 0.84 -20.87
C GLU A 339 16.32 1.64 -22.06
N GLU A 340 17.13 1.81 -23.11
CA GLU A 340 16.78 2.40 -24.41
C GLU A 340 15.88 1.53 -25.32
N TRP A 341 14.77 1.00 -24.80
CA TRP A 341 13.77 0.39 -25.67
C TRP A 341 12.73 1.41 -26.09
N HIS A 342 12.31 1.38 -27.36
CA HIS A 342 11.37 2.37 -27.95
C HIS A 342 10.08 2.58 -27.17
N CYS A 343 9.70 1.61 -26.34
CA CYS A 343 8.49 1.61 -25.55
C CYS A 343 8.67 2.28 -24.17
N GLN A 344 9.88 2.27 -23.60
CA GLN A 344 10.22 2.98 -22.36
C GLN A 344 10.55 4.45 -22.55
N ILE A 345 10.98 4.84 -23.77
CA ILE A 345 11.40 6.21 -24.08
C ILE A 345 10.34 7.24 -23.63
N ARG A 346 9.06 6.99 -23.91
CA ARG A 346 7.98 7.94 -23.57
C ARG A 346 7.82 8.12 -22.06
N ILE A 347 7.92 7.06 -21.28
CA ILE A 347 7.77 7.11 -19.81
C ILE A 347 8.95 7.87 -19.22
N ILE A 348 10.16 7.61 -19.70
CA ILE A 348 11.38 8.25 -19.21
C ILE A 348 11.41 9.73 -19.57
N GLU A 349 11.03 10.08 -20.80
CA GLU A 349 10.88 11.48 -21.22
C GLU A 349 9.84 12.19 -20.36
N GLN A 350 8.71 11.56 -20.07
CA GLN A 350 7.67 12.12 -19.20
C GLN A 350 8.14 12.30 -17.75
N ILE A 351 8.84 11.33 -17.18
CA ILE A 351 9.47 11.46 -15.86
C ILE A 351 10.47 12.63 -15.89
N ALA A 352 11.28 12.74 -16.94
CA ALA A 352 12.26 13.81 -17.06
C ALA A 352 11.60 15.20 -17.15
N GLU A 353 10.61 15.34 -18.02
CA GLU A 353 9.82 16.57 -18.17
C GLU A 353 9.12 16.98 -16.86
N THR A 354 8.56 16.00 -16.13
CA THR A 354 7.74 16.24 -14.93
C THR A 354 8.58 16.47 -13.68
N TYR A 355 9.60 15.63 -13.47
CA TYR A 355 10.33 15.56 -12.20
C TYR A 355 11.78 15.99 -12.27
N TYR A 356 12.42 15.89 -13.44
CA TYR A 356 13.84 16.18 -13.57
C TYR A 356 14.09 17.61 -14.02
N THR A 357 13.11 18.28 -14.62
CA THR A 357 13.20 19.68 -15.03
C THR A 357 13.61 20.57 -13.86
N SER A 358 14.63 21.41 -14.08
CA SER A 358 15.18 22.36 -13.09
C SER A 358 15.81 21.73 -11.84
N VAL A 359 16.09 20.43 -11.85
CA VAL A 359 16.86 19.73 -10.80
C VAL A 359 18.05 19.00 -11.39
N ILE A 360 18.95 18.50 -10.52
CA ILE A 360 20.20 17.85 -10.94
C ILE A 360 19.97 16.64 -11.88
N LEU A 361 18.83 15.96 -11.73
CA LEU A 361 18.48 14.79 -12.52
C LEU A 361 18.28 15.10 -14.00
N ASN A 362 18.01 16.35 -14.41
CA ASN A 362 18.04 16.72 -15.82
C ASN A 362 19.45 16.56 -16.42
N GLY A 363 20.48 16.93 -15.64
CA GLY A 363 21.87 16.71 -16.02
C GLY A 363 22.19 15.22 -16.14
N VAL A 364 21.73 14.41 -15.18
CA VAL A 364 21.89 12.95 -15.20
C VAL A 364 21.23 12.34 -16.43
N HIS A 365 19.98 12.72 -16.72
CA HIS A 365 19.22 12.27 -17.88
C HIS A 365 19.93 12.66 -19.20
N ASN A 366 20.32 13.92 -19.36
CA ASN A 366 20.92 14.39 -20.62
C ASN A 366 22.29 13.75 -20.89
N ASN A 367 23.05 13.44 -19.85
CA ASN A 367 24.37 12.82 -19.96
C ASN A 367 24.33 11.28 -19.99
N THR A 368 23.19 10.65 -19.70
CA THR A 368 22.98 9.19 -19.86
C THR A 368 22.14 8.90 -21.10
N TRP A 369 20.87 9.28 -21.03
CA TRP A 369 19.84 9.01 -22.04
C TRP A 369 19.93 9.93 -23.25
N GLY A 370 20.18 11.22 -22.99
CA GLY A 370 20.46 12.19 -24.05
C GLY A 370 21.81 11.97 -24.73
N ASN A 371 22.71 11.17 -24.13
CA ASN A 371 24.05 10.91 -24.66
C ASN A 371 24.44 9.43 -24.55
N ARG A 372 24.19 8.69 -25.63
CA ARG A 372 24.21 7.22 -25.66
C ARG A 372 25.57 6.60 -26.02
N SER A 373 26.61 7.40 -26.18
CA SER A 373 27.90 6.91 -26.70
C SER A 373 29.12 7.44 -25.96
N SER A 374 28.94 8.20 -24.87
CA SER A 374 30.02 8.85 -24.16
C SER A 374 30.18 8.32 -22.73
N VAL A 375 31.20 7.49 -22.53
CA VAL A 375 31.63 7.04 -21.19
C VAL A 375 31.94 8.22 -20.27
N ASN A 376 32.48 9.33 -20.80
CA ASN A 376 32.73 10.54 -20.03
C ASN A 376 31.44 11.21 -19.55
N ALA A 377 30.42 11.29 -20.40
CA ALA A 377 29.13 11.84 -20.02
C ALA A 377 28.46 10.94 -18.97
N TRP A 378 28.50 9.62 -19.15
CA TRP A 378 27.96 8.67 -18.17
C TRP A 378 28.65 8.77 -16.82
N ALA A 379 29.98 8.91 -16.79
CA ALA A 379 30.72 9.11 -15.56
C ALA A 379 30.31 10.44 -14.87
N PHE A 380 30.19 11.52 -15.63
CA PHE A 380 29.70 12.80 -15.10
C PHE A 380 28.30 12.66 -14.48
N SER A 381 27.38 11.91 -15.11
CA SER A 381 26.09 11.59 -14.49
C SER A 381 26.22 10.87 -13.14
N GLY A 382 27.17 9.93 -13.01
CA GLY A 382 27.43 9.26 -11.74
C GLY A 382 27.97 10.23 -10.67
N GLU A 383 28.89 11.13 -11.04
CA GLU A 383 29.39 12.19 -10.16
C GLU A 383 28.25 13.08 -9.66
N LEU A 384 27.35 13.51 -10.55
CA LEU A 384 26.16 14.28 -10.19
C LEU A 384 25.29 13.55 -9.17
N LEU A 385 25.05 12.25 -9.34
CA LEU A 385 24.28 11.44 -8.39
C LEU A 385 24.94 11.39 -7.01
N ARG A 386 26.27 11.22 -6.96
CA ARG A 386 27.04 11.18 -5.72
C ARG A 386 27.03 12.50 -4.98
N GLU A 387 27.26 13.60 -5.68
CA GLU A 387 27.37 14.93 -5.10
C GLU A 387 26.01 15.46 -4.61
N ASN A 388 24.90 14.93 -5.15
CA ASN A 388 23.56 15.46 -4.92
C ASN A 388 22.60 14.40 -4.35
N THR A 389 23.11 13.41 -3.60
CA THR A 389 22.33 12.29 -3.03
C THR A 389 21.03 12.72 -2.32
N VAL A 390 21.06 13.82 -1.57
CA VAL A 390 19.88 14.36 -0.87
C VAL A 390 18.81 14.83 -1.87
N GLU A 391 19.22 15.53 -2.93
CA GLU A 391 18.31 16.00 -3.98
C GLU A 391 17.78 14.82 -4.82
N VAL A 392 18.60 13.82 -5.10
CA VAL A 392 18.17 12.59 -5.78
C VAL A 392 17.11 11.87 -4.96
N GLY A 393 17.37 11.65 -3.66
CA GLY A 393 16.40 11.03 -2.75
C GLY A 393 15.08 11.79 -2.67
N ARG A 394 15.14 13.13 -2.64
CA ARG A 394 13.95 13.99 -2.74
C ARG A 394 13.12 13.71 -3.98
N VAL A 395 13.75 13.68 -5.16
CA VAL A 395 13.02 13.49 -6.41
C VAL A 395 12.42 12.09 -6.47
N LEU A 396 13.14 11.07 -6.03
CA LEU A 396 12.62 9.71 -5.93
C LEU A 396 11.40 9.64 -5.01
N HIS A 397 11.47 10.27 -3.84
CA HIS A 397 10.33 10.30 -2.93
C HIS A 397 9.14 11.08 -3.51
N LYS A 398 9.39 12.20 -4.20
CA LYS A 398 8.35 12.94 -4.92
C LYS A 398 7.65 12.05 -5.95
N ILE A 399 8.40 11.28 -6.74
CA ILE A 399 7.85 10.32 -7.71
C ILE A 399 6.98 9.26 -7.00
N GLN A 400 7.45 8.72 -5.87
CA GLN A 400 6.72 7.70 -5.09
C GLN A 400 5.40 8.21 -4.49
N GLU A 401 5.26 9.51 -4.24
CA GLU A 401 4.04 10.14 -3.73
C GLU A 401 3.11 10.57 -4.86
N GLU A 402 3.64 11.27 -5.89
CA GLU A 402 2.81 11.94 -6.91
C GLU A 402 2.44 11.06 -8.10
N SER A 403 3.19 9.99 -8.37
CA SER A 403 2.94 9.08 -9.49
C SER A 403 2.65 7.66 -9.01
N ASN A 404 1.77 7.50 -8.02
CA ASN A 404 1.35 6.18 -7.56
C ASN A 404 0.13 5.67 -8.34
N LEU A 405 0.33 4.61 -9.14
CA LEU A 405 -0.71 3.97 -9.95
C LEU A 405 -1.89 3.46 -9.10
N TYR A 406 -1.67 2.95 -7.88
CA TYR A 406 -2.78 2.47 -7.06
C TYR A 406 -3.72 3.62 -6.66
N ASN A 407 -3.16 4.80 -6.36
CA ASN A 407 -3.95 5.98 -6.01
C ASN A 407 -4.68 6.52 -7.24
N ALA A 408 -4.00 6.56 -8.39
CA ALA A 408 -4.63 6.94 -9.65
C ALA A 408 -5.77 5.98 -10.03
N LEU A 409 -5.57 4.66 -9.90
CA LEU A 409 -6.57 3.64 -10.17
C LEU A 409 -7.74 3.71 -9.18
N ASP A 410 -7.46 3.90 -7.89
CA ASP A 410 -8.50 4.02 -6.86
C ASP A 410 -9.42 5.20 -7.13
N TYR A 411 -8.83 6.39 -7.32
CA TYR A 411 -9.54 7.62 -7.65
C TYR A 411 -10.32 7.47 -8.96
N ARG A 412 -9.68 6.90 -9.99
CA ARG A 412 -10.31 6.70 -11.29
C ARG A 412 -11.55 5.82 -11.21
N LEU A 413 -11.48 4.75 -10.43
CA LEU A 413 -12.62 3.85 -10.20
C LEU A 413 -13.70 4.51 -9.33
N ASN A 414 -13.33 5.31 -8.33
CA ASN A 414 -14.31 6.08 -7.55
C ASN A 414 -15.10 7.04 -8.46
N LEU A 415 -14.45 7.71 -9.41
CA LEU A 415 -15.17 8.59 -10.35
C LEU A 415 -16.15 7.85 -11.28
N GLU A 416 -15.86 6.60 -11.65
CA GLU A 416 -16.74 5.81 -12.53
C GLU A 416 -17.90 5.17 -11.79
N PHE A 417 -17.64 4.59 -10.62
CA PHE A 417 -18.60 3.71 -9.94
C PHE A 417 -19.11 4.26 -8.62
N ASP A 418 -18.33 5.12 -7.94
CA ASP A 418 -18.63 5.64 -6.61
C ASP A 418 -18.58 7.17 -6.57
N LYS A 419 -19.00 7.87 -7.65
CA LYS A 419 -18.82 9.33 -7.77
C LYS A 419 -19.39 10.13 -6.60
N PRO A 420 -20.61 9.85 -6.08
CA PRO A 420 -21.13 10.56 -4.92
C PRO A 420 -20.26 10.38 -3.66
N ARG A 421 -19.55 9.25 -3.53
CA ARG A 421 -18.59 9.03 -2.46
C ARG A 421 -17.33 9.86 -2.69
N GLN A 422 -16.81 9.89 -3.92
CA GLN A 422 -15.66 10.74 -4.23
C GLN A 422 -15.96 12.22 -3.94
N ASP A 423 -17.13 12.71 -4.34
CA ASP A 423 -17.56 14.08 -4.06
C ASP A 423 -17.61 14.37 -2.54
N LYS A 424 -18.01 13.39 -1.71
CA LYS A 424 -17.97 13.49 -0.25
C LYS A 424 -16.55 13.53 0.30
N VAL A 425 -15.64 12.71 -0.25
CA VAL A 425 -14.21 12.72 0.13
C VAL A 425 -13.58 14.07 -0.23
N ASP A 426 -13.83 14.57 -1.44
CA ASP A 426 -13.32 15.87 -1.89
C ASP A 426 -13.80 17.00 -0.99
N GLN A 427 -15.10 17.01 -0.64
CA GLN A 427 -15.67 18.01 0.26
C GLN A 427 -15.15 17.85 1.69
N TYR A 428 -14.99 16.62 2.18
CA TYR A 428 -14.38 16.36 3.48
C TYR A 428 -12.95 16.89 3.54
N ASN A 429 -12.12 16.59 2.53
CA ASN A 429 -10.72 17.02 2.47
C ASN A 429 -10.62 18.55 2.47
N LYS A 430 -11.49 19.22 1.73
CA LYS A 430 -11.61 20.69 1.76
C LYS A 430 -11.98 21.21 3.15
N ASP A 431 -13.04 20.67 3.77
CA ASP A 431 -13.50 21.11 5.10
C ASP A 431 -12.48 20.79 6.20
N PHE A 432 -11.73 19.70 6.07
CA PHE A 432 -10.64 19.31 6.95
C PHE A 432 -9.53 20.37 6.93
N ILE A 433 -9.07 20.77 5.73
CA ILE A 433 -8.06 21.81 5.56
C ILE A 433 -8.57 23.15 6.11
N GLU A 434 -9.80 23.55 5.79
CA GLU A 434 -10.40 24.78 6.31
C GLU A 434 -10.50 24.77 7.85
N THR A 435 -10.73 23.61 8.46
CA THR A 435 -10.79 23.47 9.92
C THR A 435 -9.41 23.63 10.55
N LEU A 436 -8.36 23.08 9.94
CA LEU A 436 -6.98 23.33 10.37
C LEU A 436 -6.61 24.82 10.25
N GLU A 437 -6.94 25.45 9.13
CA GLU A 437 -6.67 26.88 8.89
C GLU A 437 -7.41 27.79 9.89
N ARG A 438 -8.67 27.46 10.23
CA ARG A 438 -9.42 28.22 11.23
C ARG A 438 -8.80 28.08 12.61
N TYR A 439 -8.43 26.85 13.00
CA TYR A 439 -7.80 26.60 14.28
C TYR A 439 -6.44 27.33 14.39
N GLN A 440 -5.62 27.28 13.33
CA GLN A 440 -4.33 27.96 13.26
C GLN A 440 -4.39 29.46 13.57
N ARG A 441 -5.45 30.16 13.14
CA ARG A 441 -5.58 31.63 13.32
C ARG A 441 -5.67 32.05 14.78
N ASP A 442 -6.12 31.16 15.64
CA ASP A 442 -6.32 31.42 17.06
C ASP A 442 -5.10 30.99 17.91
N LEU A 443 -4.05 30.45 17.27
CA LEU A 443 -2.86 29.95 17.95
C LEU A 443 -1.75 31.00 18.12
N PRO A 444 -0.91 30.89 19.17
CA PRO A 444 0.34 31.62 19.27
C PRO A 444 1.26 31.37 18.06
N GLN A 445 2.15 32.32 17.77
CA GLN A 445 2.97 32.33 16.56
C GLN A 445 3.75 31.02 16.31
N GLU A 446 4.34 30.42 17.35
CA GLU A 446 5.11 29.18 17.21
C GLU A 446 4.22 27.97 16.88
N GLU A 447 3.09 27.81 17.58
CA GLU A 447 2.10 26.76 17.27
C GLU A 447 1.46 26.98 15.90
N ALA A 448 1.15 28.23 15.54
CA ALA A 448 0.62 28.59 14.23
C ALA A 448 1.57 28.24 13.08
N ALA A 449 2.89 28.33 13.30
CA ALA A 449 3.90 27.92 12.33
C ALA A 449 3.93 26.39 12.15
N SER A 450 3.85 25.63 13.25
CA SER A 450 3.75 24.17 13.18
C SER A 450 2.48 23.73 12.44
N PHE A 451 1.34 24.40 12.69
CA PHE A 451 0.10 24.15 11.96
C PHE A 451 0.14 24.54 10.48
N ASP A 452 0.92 25.56 10.08
CA ASP A 452 1.12 25.88 8.67
C ASP A 452 1.77 24.71 7.93
N ILE A 453 2.80 24.09 8.52
CA ILE A 453 3.44 22.90 7.98
C ILE A 453 2.40 21.78 7.76
N ALA A 454 1.59 21.51 8.78
CA ALA A 454 0.54 20.49 8.70
C ALA A 454 -0.49 20.78 7.60
N ILE A 455 -0.89 22.04 7.42
CA ILE A 455 -1.80 22.48 6.37
C ILE A 455 -1.19 22.28 4.99
N GLN A 456 0.10 22.59 4.79
CA GLN A 456 0.74 22.36 3.50
C GLN A 456 0.87 20.86 3.18
N ILE A 457 1.15 20.01 4.17
CA ILE A 457 1.11 18.53 4.00
C ILE A 457 -0.32 18.07 3.65
N ALA A 458 -1.34 18.59 4.34
CA ALA A 458 -2.74 18.26 4.06
C ALA A 458 -3.16 18.63 2.63
N ARG A 459 -2.77 19.82 2.17
CA ARG A 459 -3.03 20.27 0.78
C ARG A 459 -2.33 19.39 -0.23
N TYR A 460 -1.07 19.02 0.05
CA TYR A 460 -0.30 18.10 -0.79
C TYR A 460 -1.01 16.74 -0.93
N TYR A 461 -1.44 16.15 0.18
CA TYR A 461 -2.18 14.88 0.15
C TYR A 461 -3.54 14.98 -0.52
N ALA A 462 -4.31 16.05 -0.31
CA ALA A 462 -5.58 16.24 -1.00
C ALA A 462 -5.41 16.36 -2.53
N GLN A 463 -4.28 16.91 -2.99
CA GLN A 463 -3.99 17.07 -4.41
C GLN A 463 -3.52 15.76 -5.06
N HIS A 464 -2.64 15.01 -4.40
CA HIS A 464 -1.98 13.85 -5.00
C HIS A 464 -2.62 12.50 -4.61
N ASN A 465 -3.40 12.47 -3.53
CA ASN A 465 -4.17 11.31 -3.08
C ASN A 465 -5.66 11.67 -2.94
N PRO A 466 -6.32 12.19 -3.99
CA PRO A 466 -7.67 12.73 -3.89
C PRO A 466 -8.73 11.68 -3.50
N GLY A 467 -8.48 10.40 -3.77
CA GLY A 467 -9.36 9.30 -3.35
C GLY A 467 -9.36 9.01 -1.86
N GLU A 468 -8.40 9.54 -1.10
CA GLU A 468 -8.22 9.23 0.33
C GLU A 468 -8.69 10.39 1.23
N PRO A 469 -9.46 10.09 2.30
CA PRO A 469 -9.81 11.09 3.28
C PRO A 469 -8.59 11.48 4.13
N LEU A 470 -8.34 12.77 4.28
CA LEU A 470 -7.24 13.30 5.09
C LEU A 470 -7.36 12.88 6.56
N MET A 471 -6.24 12.41 7.12
CA MET A 471 -6.15 12.03 8.51
C MET A 471 -5.06 12.83 9.22
N LEU A 472 -5.38 13.44 10.37
CA LEU A 472 -4.40 14.20 11.15
C LEU A 472 -3.22 13.32 11.57
N ARG A 473 -3.49 12.05 11.86
CA ARG A 473 -2.46 11.05 12.17
C ARG A 473 -1.43 10.92 11.05
N GLN A 474 -1.87 10.79 9.80
CA GLN A 474 -0.98 10.65 8.65
C GLN A 474 -0.10 11.88 8.47
N ILE A 475 -0.66 13.07 8.68
CA ILE A 475 0.09 14.34 8.65
C ILE A 475 1.15 14.37 9.76
N ILE A 476 0.79 13.99 11.00
CA ILE A 476 1.74 13.92 12.12
C ILE A 476 2.83 12.86 11.87
N GLU A 477 2.47 11.68 11.38
CA GLU A 477 3.43 10.62 11.01
C GLU A 477 4.42 11.16 9.97
N THR A 478 3.93 11.86 8.95
CA THR A 478 4.79 12.53 7.95
C THR A 478 5.72 13.54 8.59
N MET A 479 5.24 14.37 9.52
CA MET A 479 6.11 15.31 10.23
C MET A 479 7.16 14.59 11.08
N ARG A 480 6.77 13.51 11.78
CA ARG A 480 7.65 12.69 12.63
C ARG A 480 8.78 12.05 11.81
N ASP A 481 8.44 11.52 10.64
CA ASP A 481 9.41 10.90 9.71
C ASP A 481 10.48 11.89 9.24
N TYR A 482 10.15 13.20 9.25
CA TYR A 482 11.03 14.27 8.83
C TYR A 482 11.61 15.10 9.98
N VAL A 483 11.49 14.67 11.24
CA VAL A 483 12.11 15.39 12.37
C VAL A 483 13.61 15.53 12.17
N GLY A 484 14.11 16.76 12.29
CA GLY A 484 15.50 17.13 12.02
C GLY A 484 15.84 17.24 10.53
N GLN A 485 14.87 17.06 9.63
CA GLN A 485 15.02 17.06 8.18
C GLN A 485 14.04 18.04 7.53
N LYS A 486 14.24 18.34 6.24
CA LYS A 486 13.33 19.17 5.44
C LYS A 486 12.40 18.29 4.61
N ILE A 487 11.12 18.65 4.50
CA ILE A 487 10.19 18.01 3.54
C ILE A 487 10.39 18.66 2.18
N THR A 488 11.50 18.30 1.55
CA THR A 488 12.02 19.07 0.42
C THR A 488 11.21 18.95 -0.87
N HIS A 489 10.30 17.97 -0.97
CA HIS A 489 9.46 17.72 -2.15
C HIS A 489 8.12 18.48 -2.14
N ILE A 490 7.69 19.02 -0.99
CA ILE A 490 6.50 19.87 -0.90
C ILE A 490 6.96 21.33 -1.06
N ASP A 491 6.74 21.92 -2.23
CA ASP A 491 7.32 23.22 -2.61
C ASP A 491 7.05 24.34 -1.60
N ALA A 492 5.87 24.35 -0.97
CA ALA A 492 5.47 25.36 0.01
C ALA A 492 6.30 25.31 1.31
N ILE A 493 6.81 24.14 1.70
CA ILE A 493 7.56 23.93 2.96
C ILE A 493 8.97 23.37 2.74
N ARG A 494 9.45 23.36 1.48
CA ARG A 494 10.71 22.71 1.10
C ARG A 494 11.95 23.21 1.84
N GLU A 495 11.92 24.44 2.33
CA GLU A 495 13.02 25.07 3.06
C GLU A 495 12.88 24.98 4.59
N ILE A 496 11.76 24.45 5.10
CA ILE A 496 11.49 24.35 6.53
C ILE A 496 12.05 23.03 7.06
N GLN A 497 12.89 23.11 8.09
CA GLN A 497 13.38 21.94 8.81
C GLN A 497 12.40 21.61 9.95
N ILE A 498 11.76 20.44 9.87
CA ILE A 498 10.78 20.00 10.85
C ILE A 498 11.48 19.75 12.18
N GLN A 499 10.98 20.39 13.23
CA GLN A 499 11.49 20.21 14.58
C GLN A 499 10.59 19.26 15.37
N LYS A 500 11.13 18.67 16.43
CA LYS A 500 10.34 17.82 17.33
C LYS A 500 9.14 18.59 17.92
N HIS A 501 9.35 19.86 18.29
CA HIS A 501 8.27 20.69 18.83
C HIS A 501 7.14 20.93 17.82
N ASP A 502 7.42 20.94 16.51
CA ASP A 502 6.36 21.04 15.50
C ASP A 502 5.41 19.85 15.55
N CYS A 503 5.96 18.66 15.77
CA CYS A 503 5.17 17.44 15.96
C CYS A 503 4.42 17.47 17.30
N ASP A 504 5.06 17.97 18.37
CA ASP A 504 4.48 18.00 19.72
C ASP A 504 3.37 19.07 19.86
N HIS A 505 3.42 20.15 19.09
CA HIS A 505 2.37 21.18 19.06
C HIS A 505 1.05 20.65 18.45
N ILE A 506 1.16 19.72 17.50
CA ILE A 506 -0.01 19.14 16.82
C ILE A 506 -0.43 17.83 17.48
N GLY A 507 0.55 16.98 17.75
CA GLY A 507 0.38 15.63 18.27
C GLY A 507 0.10 15.61 19.77
N ASN A 508 -0.67 14.62 20.19
CA ASN A 508 -0.81 14.26 21.60
C ASN A 508 -0.54 12.76 21.75
N GLU A 509 -0.07 12.27 22.89
CA GLU A 509 0.09 10.82 23.11
C GLU A 509 -1.23 10.04 22.95
N GLN A 510 -2.37 10.75 22.90
CA GLN A 510 -3.71 10.20 22.63
C GLN A 510 -4.13 10.20 21.15
N SER A 511 -3.42 10.85 20.22
CA SER A 511 -3.70 10.73 18.77
C SER A 511 -3.43 9.32 18.22
N ASP A 512 -2.67 8.50 18.96
CA ASP A 512 -2.39 7.10 18.61
C ASP A 512 -3.61 6.16 18.84
N ARG A 513 -4.64 6.60 19.59
CA ARG A 513 -5.81 5.78 19.96
C ARG A 513 -7.14 6.19 19.30
N PHE A 514 -7.11 7.01 18.26
CA PHE A 514 -8.33 7.65 17.71
C PHE A 514 -9.38 6.70 17.08
N ILE A 515 -9.12 5.38 17.04
CA ILE A 515 -10.09 4.37 16.57
C ILE A 515 -10.55 3.40 17.69
N LYS A 516 -9.94 3.41 18.89
CA LYS A 516 -10.37 2.52 20.00
C LYS A 516 -10.33 3.20 21.37
N GLY A 517 -11.51 3.55 21.88
CA GLY A 517 -11.78 3.65 23.33
C GLY A 517 -11.98 5.07 23.89
N ASN A 518 -12.97 5.17 24.80
CA ASN A 518 -13.36 6.37 25.55
C ASN A 518 -12.17 7.07 26.25
N MET A 519 -12.17 8.41 26.24
CA MET A 519 -11.10 9.28 26.74
C MET A 519 -11.28 9.69 28.21
N ASP A 520 -10.22 9.54 29.02
CA ASP A 520 -9.96 10.33 30.23
C ASP A 520 -8.47 10.72 30.25
N GLY A 521 -8.16 11.93 29.78
CA GLY A 521 -6.82 12.54 29.87
C GLY A 521 -6.79 13.94 29.26
N HIS A 522 -5.87 14.79 29.72
CA HIS A 522 -5.71 16.17 29.29
C HIS A 522 -5.14 16.23 27.85
N VAL A 523 -5.95 16.73 26.90
CA VAL A 523 -5.61 16.88 25.48
C VAL A 523 -5.67 18.37 25.11
N GLN A 524 -4.60 19.04 24.64
CA GLN A 524 -4.68 20.46 24.25
C GLN A 524 -5.64 20.64 23.06
N ASN A 525 -5.34 19.96 21.96
CA ASN A 525 -6.06 20.05 20.68
C ASN A 525 -7.44 19.36 20.71
N LYS A 526 -8.05 19.14 21.89
CA LYS A 526 -9.38 18.51 22.05
C LYS A 526 -10.47 19.19 21.20
N PRO A 527 -10.56 20.54 21.13
CA PRO A 527 -11.58 21.21 20.30
C PRO A 527 -11.40 20.94 18.81
N LEU A 528 -10.15 20.96 18.33
CA LEU A 528 -9.83 20.61 16.95
C LEU A 528 -10.19 19.15 16.67
N LEU A 529 -9.76 18.23 17.54
CA LEU A 529 -10.00 16.81 17.38
C LEU A 529 -11.49 16.47 17.35
N LEU A 530 -12.30 17.08 18.22
CA LEU A 530 -13.77 16.94 18.18
C LEU A 530 -14.37 17.50 16.88
N SER A 531 -13.83 18.61 16.36
CA SER A 531 -14.28 19.20 15.09
C SER A 531 -13.95 18.30 13.90
N LEU A 532 -12.72 17.80 13.82
CA LEU A 532 -12.30 16.85 12.78
C LEU A 532 -13.08 15.54 12.87
N GLN A 533 -13.36 15.04 14.08
CA GLN A 533 -14.20 13.87 14.31
C GLN A 533 -15.64 14.11 13.85
N SER A 534 -16.20 15.30 14.14
CA SER A 534 -17.54 15.66 13.68
C SER A 534 -17.61 15.74 12.14
N LEU A 535 -16.57 16.28 11.48
CA LEU A 535 -16.47 16.28 10.03
C LEU A 535 -16.39 14.86 9.47
N TYR A 536 -15.54 14.02 10.04
CA TYR A 536 -15.41 12.62 9.61
C TYR A 536 -16.75 11.90 9.74
N ASN A 537 -17.43 12.05 10.88
CA ASN A 537 -18.74 11.43 11.10
C ASN A 537 -19.83 11.97 10.16
N ARG A 538 -19.73 13.24 9.72
CA ARG A 538 -20.71 13.86 8.82
C ARG A 538 -20.58 13.36 7.38
N TYR A 539 -19.35 13.24 6.88
CA TYR A 539 -19.09 12.91 5.47
C TYR A 539 -18.78 11.43 5.24
N LEU A 540 -18.06 10.81 6.19
CA LEU A 540 -17.39 9.51 6.09
C LEU A 540 -17.87 8.51 7.14
N ILE A 541 -19.06 8.73 7.68
CA ILE A 541 -19.90 7.69 8.28
C ILE A 541 -21.28 7.86 7.64
N PRO A 542 -21.88 6.80 7.08
CA PRO A 542 -23.25 6.87 6.57
C PRO A 542 -24.16 7.45 7.66
N GLU A 543 -25.02 8.42 7.31
CA GLU A 543 -26.11 8.79 8.21
C GLU A 543 -26.81 7.49 8.56
N ARG A 544 -26.68 7.08 9.83
CA ARG A 544 -27.38 5.92 10.34
C ARG A 544 -28.86 6.29 10.26
N SER A 545 -29.52 5.90 9.17
CA SER A 545 -30.94 5.58 9.30
C SER A 545 -31.00 4.56 10.43
N ASN A 546 -31.95 4.76 11.35
CA ASN A 546 -32.12 3.89 12.52
C ASN A 546 -32.25 2.39 12.15
N ALA A 547 -32.45 2.06 10.86
CA ALA A 547 -32.47 0.70 10.33
C ALA A 547 -31.15 -0.09 10.50
N PHE A 548 -29.99 0.55 10.61
CA PHE A 548 -28.72 -0.20 10.76
C PHE A 548 -28.52 -0.73 12.19
N LYS A 549 -29.05 -0.03 13.21
CA LYS A 549 -29.15 -0.59 14.58
C LYS A 549 -30.15 -1.75 14.62
N ASP A 550 -31.22 -1.67 13.85
CA ASP A 550 -32.23 -2.72 13.77
C ASP A 550 -31.72 -3.96 13.03
N ARG A 551 -30.85 -3.82 12.02
CA ARG A 551 -30.23 -4.95 11.30
C ARG A 551 -29.05 -5.61 12.02
N PHE A 552 -28.19 -4.84 12.70
CA PHE A 552 -27.06 -5.44 13.44
C PHE A 552 -27.49 -6.15 14.73
N SER A 553 -28.61 -5.74 15.34
CA SER A 553 -29.22 -6.51 16.44
C SER A 553 -29.84 -7.84 15.97
N GLU A 554 -30.16 -7.96 14.67
CA GLU A 554 -30.66 -9.21 14.07
C GLU A 554 -29.53 -10.15 13.63
N ILE A 555 -28.34 -9.64 13.29
CA ILE A 555 -27.22 -10.45 12.75
C ILE A 555 -26.26 -10.96 13.85
N CYS A 556 -26.09 -10.24 14.97
CA CYS A 556 -25.16 -10.64 16.03
C CYS A 556 -25.77 -11.57 17.10
N HIS A 557 -27.03 -11.95 16.95
CA HIS A 557 -27.74 -12.76 17.93
C HIS A 557 -28.41 -13.94 17.22
N ARG A 558 -28.11 -15.18 17.64
CA ARG A 558 -28.94 -16.34 17.29
C ARG A 558 -30.41 -15.96 17.52
N GLY A 559 -31.31 -16.40 16.64
CA GLY A 559 -32.75 -16.28 16.88
C GLY A 559 -33.08 -16.72 18.32
N LEU A 560 -33.91 -15.95 19.01
CA LEU A 560 -34.20 -16.18 20.42
C LEU A 560 -35.06 -17.44 20.51
N SER A 561 -34.58 -18.50 21.18
CA SER A 561 -35.33 -19.75 21.30
C SER A 561 -36.32 -19.69 22.47
N GLU A 562 -37.34 -20.55 22.48
CA GLU A 562 -38.23 -20.69 23.65
C GLU A 562 -37.45 -21.05 24.92
N GLU A 563 -36.36 -21.82 24.78
CA GLU A 563 -35.47 -22.15 25.88
C GLU A 563 -34.77 -20.91 26.46
N ASP A 564 -34.32 -19.98 25.61
CA ASP A 564 -33.70 -18.73 26.07
C ASP A 564 -34.69 -17.83 26.82
N ILE A 565 -35.97 -17.80 26.41
CA ILE A 565 -37.02 -17.07 27.13
C ILE A 565 -37.23 -17.67 28.52
N ASN A 566 -37.35 -19.00 28.60
CA ASN A 566 -37.55 -19.70 29.87
C ASN A 566 -36.36 -19.49 30.83
N LEU A 567 -35.14 -19.54 30.32
CA LEU A 567 -33.93 -19.29 31.11
C LEU A 567 -33.83 -17.85 31.59
N ALA A 568 -34.21 -16.88 30.76
CA ALA A 568 -34.26 -15.48 31.14
C ALA A 568 -35.32 -15.20 32.22
N VAL A 569 -36.52 -15.80 32.11
CA VAL A 569 -37.56 -15.70 33.16
C VAL A 569 -37.03 -16.28 34.46
N ARG A 570 -36.44 -17.47 34.43
CA ARG A 570 -35.88 -18.12 35.63
C ARG A 570 -34.83 -17.23 36.30
N TYR A 571 -33.88 -16.70 35.53
CA TYR A 571 -32.87 -15.78 36.06
C TYR A 571 -33.50 -14.59 36.77
N LEU A 572 -34.46 -13.92 36.13
CA LEU A 572 -35.08 -12.71 36.67
C LEU A 572 -35.94 -13.00 37.90
N SER A 573 -36.65 -14.13 37.93
CA SER A 573 -37.47 -14.56 39.07
C SER A 573 -36.62 -14.92 40.31
N ASP A 574 -35.40 -15.41 40.11
CA ASP A 574 -34.48 -15.77 41.21
C ASP A 574 -33.78 -14.55 41.84
N LEU A 575 -33.90 -13.35 41.23
CA LEU A 575 -33.32 -12.12 41.78
C LEU A 575 -34.20 -11.52 42.88
N ASP A 576 -33.56 -11.04 43.96
CA ASP A 576 -34.26 -10.18 44.91
C ASP A 576 -34.68 -8.85 44.25
N LEU A 577 -35.71 -8.19 44.79
CA LEU A 577 -36.29 -6.99 44.18
C LEU A 577 -35.27 -5.85 43.96
N ARG A 578 -34.25 -5.72 44.82
CA ARG A 578 -33.21 -4.67 44.65
C ARG A 578 -32.27 -5.01 43.49
N GLN A 579 -31.94 -6.28 43.33
CA GLN A 579 -31.14 -6.76 42.21
C GLN A 579 -31.93 -6.68 40.91
N LEU A 580 -33.17 -7.16 40.92
CA LEU A 580 -34.08 -7.14 39.78
C LEU A 580 -34.26 -5.71 39.24
N THR A 581 -34.62 -4.75 40.10
CA THR A 581 -34.81 -3.34 39.71
C THR A 581 -33.54 -2.71 39.13
N LYS A 582 -32.36 -3.12 39.60
CA LYS A 582 -31.07 -2.68 39.06
C LYS A 582 -30.80 -3.26 37.67
N GLU A 583 -31.02 -4.56 37.48
CA GLU A 583 -30.76 -5.27 36.22
C GLU A 583 -31.69 -4.81 35.09
N ILE A 584 -32.97 -4.58 35.39
CA ILE A 584 -33.96 -4.13 34.40
C ILE A 584 -34.00 -2.60 34.23
N GLY A 585 -33.23 -1.87 35.04
CA GLY A 585 -33.12 -0.41 34.97
C GLY A 585 -34.32 0.38 35.56
N PHE A 586 -35.11 -0.23 36.44
CA PHE A 586 -36.20 0.46 37.15
C PHE A 586 -35.66 1.63 38.01
N GLY A 587 -36.43 2.71 38.12
CA GLY A 587 -36.06 3.92 38.86
C GLY A 587 -34.94 4.76 38.22
N ARG A 588 -34.15 4.19 37.28
CA ARG A 588 -33.02 4.84 36.60
C ARG A 588 -33.31 5.19 35.15
N THR A 589 -33.69 4.21 34.34
CA THR A 589 -33.98 4.36 32.91
C THR A 589 -35.47 4.25 32.62
N GLN A 590 -36.18 3.39 33.34
CA GLN A 590 -37.63 3.22 33.26
C GLN A 590 -38.28 3.57 34.60
N HIS A 591 -39.42 4.27 34.59
CA HIS A 591 -40.13 4.72 35.80
C HIS A 591 -39.23 5.52 36.77
N ARG A 592 -38.54 6.54 36.24
CA ARG A 592 -37.51 7.31 36.96
C ARG A 592 -38.07 7.95 38.23
N GLY A 593 -37.40 7.69 39.36
CA GLY A 593 -37.77 8.27 40.66
C GLY A 593 -38.93 7.57 41.37
N VAL A 594 -39.45 6.45 40.86
CA VAL A 594 -40.47 5.63 41.53
C VAL A 594 -39.77 4.61 42.45
N PRO A 595 -40.01 4.63 43.77
CA PRO A 595 -39.52 3.59 44.68
C PRO A 595 -40.48 2.40 44.70
N LEU A 596 -39.94 1.18 44.59
CA LEU A 596 -40.69 -0.04 44.90
C LEU A 596 -40.39 -0.48 46.33
N ASP A 597 -41.43 -0.86 47.08
CA ASP A 597 -41.27 -1.47 48.40
C ASP A 597 -41.15 -3.01 48.28
N GLY A 598 -40.86 -3.69 49.39
CA GLY A 598 -40.61 -5.13 49.38
C GLY A 598 -41.82 -6.02 49.06
N ASN A 599 -43.01 -5.44 48.83
CA ASN A 599 -44.22 -6.20 48.51
C ASN A 599 -44.39 -6.44 46.99
N TYR A 600 -43.55 -5.81 46.17
CA TYR A 600 -43.55 -6.02 44.72
C TYR A 600 -42.77 -7.27 44.34
N HIS A 601 -43.33 -8.05 43.42
CA HIS A 601 -42.68 -9.19 42.79
C HIS A 601 -42.88 -9.16 41.28
N MET A 602 -42.04 -9.89 40.57
CA MET A 602 -42.19 -10.08 39.13
C MET A 602 -43.23 -11.16 38.87
N VAL A 603 -44.18 -10.88 37.97
CA VAL A 603 -44.97 -11.93 37.32
C VAL A 603 -44.00 -12.74 36.47
N GLU A 604 -43.86 -14.04 36.75
CA GLU A 604 -42.89 -14.95 36.13
C GLU A 604 -43.23 -15.29 34.67
N ASN A 605 -43.39 -14.25 33.85
CA ASN A 605 -43.76 -14.35 32.46
C ASN A 605 -43.23 -13.15 31.66
N LEU A 606 -42.96 -13.39 30.37
CA LEU A 606 -42.55 -12.37 29.41
C LEU A 606 -43.66 -12.20 28.38
N TYR A 607 -44.16 -10.98 28.25
CA TYR A 607 -45.22 -10.65 27.30
C TYR A 607 -44.62 -10.02 26.04
N PRO A 608 -44.88 -10.55 24.83
CA PRO A 608 -44.44 -9.93 23.59
C PRO A 608 -45.09 -8.55 23.43
N CYS A 609 -44.33 -7.55 22.96
CA CYS A 609 -44.86 -6.21 22.71
C CYS A 609 -45.49 -6.07 21.32
N GLU A 610 -45.16 -6.95 20.37
CA GLU A 610 -45.63 -6.89 18.99
C GLU A 610 -46.76 -7.93 18.80
N GLU A 611 -47.99 -7.48 19.04
CA GLU A 611 -49.19 -8.31 18.88
C GLU A 611 -49.33 -8.81 17.43
N GLY A 612 -49.21 -10.13 17.23
CA GLY A 612 -49.35 -10.78 15.92
C GLY A 612 -48.07 -11.40 15.37
N LEU A 613 -46.90 -11.17 15.99
CA LEU A 613 -45.65 -11.86 15.64
C LEU A 613 -45.40 -13.07 16.56
N PRO A 614 -44.79 -14.16 16.06
CA PRO A 614 -44.28 -15.23 16.91
C PRO A 614 -43.37 -14.71 18.02
N LEU A 615 -43.40 -15.35 19.20
CA LEU A 615 -42.65 -14.93 20.39
C LEU A 615 -41.15 -14.75 20.11
N ILE A 616 -40.58 -15.59 19.24
CA ILE A 616 -39.17 -15.61 18.84
C ILE A 616 -38.78 -14.46 17.87
N GLU A 617 -39.77 -13.84 17.22
CA GLU A 617 -39.59 -12.73 16.27
C GLU A 617 -39.77 -11.37 16.94
N ASN A 618 -40.26 -11.33 18.19
CA ASN A 618 -40.48 -10.09 18.92
C ASN A 618 -39.15 -9.40 19.28
N LYS A 619 -39.08 -8.08 19.03
CA LYS A 619 -37.91 -7.27 19.37
C LYS A 619 -37.91 -6.78 20.82
N ASN A 620 -39.09 -6.64 21.40
CA ASN A 620 -39.28 -6.15 22.76
C ASN A 620 -40.28 -7.03 23.52
N PHE A 621 -40.00 -7.22 24.81
CA PHE A 621 -40.79 -7.99 25.75
C PHE A 621 -41.14 -7.12 26.95
N THR A 622 -42.24 -7.42 27.62
CA THR A 622 -42.66 -6.74 28.85
C THR A 622 -42.66 -7.73 29.99
N ILE A 623 -42.03 -7.36 31.11
CA ILE A 623 -42.29 -7.98 32.41
C ILE A 623 -43.22 -7.09 33.22
N ILE A 624 -43.97 -7.69 34.14
CA ILE A 624 -44.89 -6.99 35.03
C ILE A 624 -44.37 -7.13 36.46
N LEU A 625 -44.24 -6.00 37.15
CA LEU A 625 -44.02 -5.96 38.59
C LEU A 625 -45.34 -5.61 39.25
N GLU A 626 -45.82 -6.46 40.15
CA GLU A 626 -47.10 -6.29 40.84
C GLU A 626 -47.02 -6.66 42.31
N THR A 627 -48.09 -6.34 43.04
CA THR A 627 -48.26 -6.74 44.44
C THR A 627 -49.56 -7.53 44.57
N ASP A 628 -49.71 -8.28 45.66
CA ASP A 628 -50.96 -8.97 45.99
C ASP A 628 -52.09 -8.00 46.40
N TYR A 629 -51.80 -6.69 46.52
CA TYR A 629 -52.76 -5.66 46.90
C TYR A 629 -53.32 -4.96 45.67
N SER A 630 -54.62 -5.18 45.41
CA SER A 630 -55.33 -4.63 44.23
C SER A 630 -55.41 -3.09 44.16
N THR A 631 -55.04 -2.38 45.23
CA THR A 631 -54.97 -0.92 45.26
C THR A 631 -53.66 -0.35 44.72
N ASP A 632 -52.62 -1.17 44.62
CA ASP A 632 -51.29 -0.74 44.21
C ASP A 632 -51.09 -0.92 42.70
N PRO A 633 -50.44 0.05 42.02
CA PRO A 633 -50.30 0.00 40.57
C PRO A 633 -49.32 -1.10 40.14
N SER A 634 -49.68 -1.87 39.11
CA SER A 634 -48.73 -2.74 38.43
C SER A 634 -47.86 -1.96 37.44
N TYR A 635 -46.57 -2.29 37.40
CA TYR A 635 -45.60 -1.62 36.54
C TYR A 635 -45.15 -2.53 35.41
N LYS A 636 -45.30 -2.05 34.18
CA LYS A 636 -44.77 -2.70 32.98
C LYS A 636 -43.36 -2.20 32.70
N VAL A 637 -42.41 -3.11 32.57
CA VAL A 637 -41.01 -2.80 32.24
C VAL A 637 -40.67 -3.47 30.91
N VAL A 638 -40.20 -2.67 29.96
CA VAL A 638 -39.88 -3.15 28.61
C VAL A 638 -38.43 -3.60 28.56
N LEU A 639 -38.19 -4.81 28.08
CA LEU A 639 -36.90 -5.44 27.89
C LEU A 639 -36.66 -5.65 26.40
N SER A 640 -35.46 -5.31 25.94
CA SER A 640 -35.03 -5.60 24.57
C SER A 640 -34.67 -7.09 24.41
N LYS A 641 -34.80 -7.61 23.19
CA LYS A 641 -34.34 -8.96 22.80
C LYS A 641 -32.92 -9.28 23.29
N SER A 642 -32.00 -8.33 23.20
CA SER A 642 -30.62 -8.48 23.67
C SER A 642 -30.51 -8.65 25.19
N GLN A 643 -31.35 -7.96 25.97
CA GLN A 643 -31.37 -8.12 27.43
C GLN A 643 -31.87 -9.52 27.81
N ILE A 644 -32.89 -10.04 27.13
CA ILE A 644 -33.39 -11.40 27.35
C ILE A 644 -32.28 -12.43 27.10
N GLN A 645 -31.49 -12.27 26.04
CA GLN A 645 -30.37 -13.17 25.74
C GLN A 645 -29.24 -13.08 26.76
N GLU A 646 -28.95 -11.87 27.26
CA GLU A 646 -27.98 -11.70 28.33
C GLU A 646 -28.40 -12.42 29.61
N PHE A 647 -29.68 -12.29 30.00
CA PHE A 647 -30.22 -12.99 31.17
C PHE A 647 -30.23 -14.51 30.99
N ALA A 648 -30.59 -14.99 29.81
CA ALA A 648 -30.53 -16.41 29.48
C ALA A 648 -29.09 -16.96 29.56
N ALA A 649 -28.09 -16.21 29.08
CA ALA A 649 -26.69 -16.60 29.16
C ALA A 649 -26.20 -16.65 30.61
N ARG A 650 -26.56 -15.66 31.44
CA ARG A 650 -26.23 -15.66 32.86
C ARG A 650 -26.85 -16.84 33.61
N GLN A 651 -28.08 -17.24 33.29
CA GLN A 651 -28.68 -18.45 33.86
C GLN A 651 -27.91 -19.71 33.48
N LYS A 652 -27.49 -19.85 32.21
CA LYS A 652 -26.68 -20.99 31.76
C LYS A 652 -25.36 -21.05 32.52
N ASP A 653 -24.71 -19.91 32.74
CA ASP A 653 -23.47 -19.84 33.51
C ASP A 653 -23.66 -20.26 34.97
N LEU A 654 -24.77 -19.86 35.61
CA LEU A 654 -25.12 -20.28 36.97
C LEU A 654 -25.40 -21.79 37.06
N GLU A 655 -26.12 -22.36 36.08
CA GLU A 655 -26.41 -23.80 36.03
C GLU A 655 -25.14 -24.63 35.79
N VAL A 656 -24.22 -24.15 34.94
CA VAL A 656 -22.90 -24.76 34.74
C VAL A 656 -22.07 -24.71 36.03
N GLN A 657 -22.03 -23.57 36.72
CA GLN A 657 -21.30 -23.44 37.99
C GLN A 657 -21.88 -24.32 39.11
N ALA A 658 -23.21 -24.46 39.17
CA ALA A 658 -23.88 -25.36 40.11
C ALA A 658 -23.51 -26.83 39.86
N THR A 659 -23.32 -27.22 38.60
CA THR A 659 -22.92 -28.59 38.21
C THR A 659 -21.47 -28.94 38.62
N TYR A 660 -20.59 -27.93 38.78
CA TYR A 660 -19.21 -28.12 39.25
C TYR A 660 -19.04 -27.98 40.78
N THR A 661 -20.09 -27.57 41.50
CA THR A 661 -20.07 -27.38 42.96
C THR A 661 -20.98 -28.34 43.74
N SER A 662 -21.73 -29.20 43.05
CA SER A 662 -22.43 -30.39 43.56
C SER A 662 -21.57 -31.65 43.41
#